data_AF-A0AA40DYQ0-F1
#
_entry.id   AF-A0AA40DYQ0-F1
#
_cell.length_a   1.000
_cell.length_b   1.000
_cell.length_c   1.000
_cell.angle_alpha   90.00
_cell.angle_beta   90.00
_cell.angle_gamma   90.00
#
_symmetry.space_group_name_H-M   'P 1'
#
loop_
_entity.id
_entity.type
_entity.pdbx_description
1 polymer ?
#
loop_
_entity_poly.entity_id
_entity_poly.type
_entity_poly.pdbx_seq_one_letter_code
_entity_poly.pdbx_strand_id
1 'polypeptide(L)'
;MRLLNTRTLIVEDFYGYSVPPYAILSHTWGSDEVTFQDIQNLEIARLKAGFTKIVYACAQAFRDHLQYTWIDTCCIDKTSSSELSEAINSMYDWYRDSRICYVYLSDVKKDGGDFTRSRWFTRGWTLQELLAPNQVLFFDCKWTRIMNKGSNAHEISIVTGIDSSVLRGLTDIQSQSVAQRMSWMATRTTTRLEDIAYSMLGIFDVHMPLIYGEGRLAFIRLQQEIIRQSNDDSIFAWDDSKFRNPGSPYDGLLAPRPSAFASSGLIVQCPSSIRGSLFRPGSSIAFTNRGLQFHGRPLLEDDVGTPNFQSALMPLACNNSTDNDNSILAVPLTLLPETGHWARAVSRPLHRIDRAVLGYSKNETKSFYTLGSGQYSLRNADYSYTQEKASYDLTARYDSSSALLRALAKLFPSSTIPVQFRIGVYHIELPRKLTPTEEKQLRDTVLAGSHYTRIQEQNERYSDLQHTAQKGDLQGKKQDLLGSLHGSSPTVPEYIPGRPIPILAPDPGRSPGSKAYKFLNLSDADKSGYTWGLYAQSIETGESSTVFQVNAMTSLGKIMGPGATTSPLTVKIAIKRLDHDIAPSYFLREYKALQGITSLDHDNIVEVLCVFRTELEEHQYYNFGFPLALGNLKRLFRGDYNSEITIMSHTQSLWTQFEGLANALVFLHETLHMAHRDIKPSNILFYWDKSGTNLVLRIADFGLSVDLTSAIAIEKESKAASSPWSYDSPEFRNAHSSKIDAGLPSASEVLSNDIWKLGCVFVELETFLALNGSAGITKLREHITTTVSTEHAEFESDTFEDFRFDDGERVKPEVMNWIQKVLPSNHEWAIQLGPILGKMLCGSSQRWSARTVYRGLLKA
;
A
#
# COMPACT_ATOMS: atom_id res chain seq x y z
N MET A 1 -18.68 15.61 -3.38
CA MET A 1 -18.40 15.69 -4.83
C MET A 1 -18.16 17.14 -5.20
N ARG A 2 -17.12 17.44 -6.00
CA ARG A 2 -16.88 18.79 -6.53
C ARG A 2 -17.40 18.94 -7.94
N LEU A 3 -17.98 20.09 -8.27
CA LEU A 3 -18.45 20.40 -9.61
C LEU A 3 -17.92 21.76 -10.08
N LEU A 4 -17.61 21.87 -11.37
CA LEU A 4 -17.18 23.11 -11.99
C LEU A 4 -18.39 23.92 -12.46
N ASN A 5 -18.53 25.15 -11.97
CA ASN A 5 -19.58 26.07 -12.41
C ASN A 5 -19.35 26.48 -13.88
N THR A 6 -20.35 26.27 -14.72
CA THR A 6 -20.26 26.48 -16.18
C THR A 6 -20.05 27.93 -16.60
N ARG A 7 -20.41 28.90 -15.75
CA ARG A 7 -20.28 30.34 -16.04
C ARG A 7 -19.01 30.92 -15.45
N THR A 8 -18.72 30.61 -14.20
CA THR A 8 -17.59 31.21 -13.47
C THR A 8 -16.31 30.40 -13.58
N LEU A 9 -16.41 29.11 -13.93
CA LEU A 9 -15.31 28.13 -13.90
C LEU A 9 -14.68 27.99 -12.51
N ILE A 10 -15.47 28.25 -11.46
CA ILE A 10 -15.09 28.00 -10.07
C ILE A 10 -15.55 26.60 -9.69
N VAL A 11 -14.71 25.86 -8.98
CA VAL A 11 -15.06 24.55 -8.44
C VAL A 11 -15.79 24.73 -7.11
N GLU A 12 -16.95 24.08 -6.97
CA GLU A 12 -17.82 24.16 -5.80
C GLU A 12 -18.04 22.75 -5.20
N ASP A 13 -18.10 22.65 -3.87
CA ASP A 13 -18.32 21.40 -3.13
C ASP A 13 -19.81 21.12 -2.86
N PHE A 14 -20.23 19.88 -3.10
CA PHE A 14 -21.60 19.40 -2.86
C PHE A 14 -21.58 18.07 -2.10
N TYR A 15 -22.56 17.89 -1.20
CA TYR A 15 -22.63 16.74 -0.30
C TYR A 15 -24.02 16.09 -0.29
N GLY A 16 -24.08 14.75 -0.40
CA GLY A 16 -25.32 13.98 -0.32
C GLY A 16 -26.42 14.47 -1.28
N TYR A 17 -27.62 14.73 -0.77
CA TYR A 17 -28.78 15.18 -1.55
C TYR A 17 -28.67 16.60 -2.10
N SER A 18 -27.60 17.35 -1.76
CA SER A 18 -27.41 18.72 -2.27
C SER A 18 -26.73 18.79 -3.65
N VAL A 19 -26.33 17.65 -4.23
CA VAL A 19 -25.69 17.60 -5.54
C VAL A 19 -26.70 18.03 -6.63
N PRO A 20 -26.48 19.16 -7.33
CA PRO A 20 -27.39 19.64 -8.37
C PRO A 20 -27.24 18.79 -9.64
N PRO A 21 -28.17 18.84 -10.61
CA PRO A 21 -27.97 18.23 -11.92
C PRO A 21 -26.71 18.77 -12.62
N TYR A 22 -25.87 17.87 -13.15
CA TYR A 22 -24.60 18.21 -13.79
C TYR A 22 -24.37 17.43 -15.09
N ALA A 23 -23.51 17.99 -15.94
CA ALA A 23 -22.91 17.28 -17.07
C ALA A 23 -21.56 16.68 -16.67
N ILE A 24 -21.05 15.74 -17.46
CA ILE A 24 -19.70 15.19 -17.30
C ILE A 24 -18.89 15.32 -18.59
N LEU A 25 -17.58 15.58 -18.48
CA LEU A 25 -16.64 15.48 -19.60
C LEU A 25 -15.83 14.18 -19.53
N SER A 26 -16.06 13.30 -20.50
CA SER A 26 -15.24 12.12 -20.77
C SER A 26 -14.22 12.41 -21.87
N HIS A 27 -12.95 12.06 -21.65
CA HIS A 27 -11.89 12.33 -22.61
C HIS A 27 -10.65 11.47 -22.36
N THR A 28 -9.77 11.37 -23.36
CA THR A 28 -8.43 10.79 -23.16
C THR A 28 -7.44 11.87 -22.77
N TRP A 29 -6.68 11.68 -21.68
CA TRP A 29 -5.71 12.67 -21.22
C TRP A 29 -4.60 12.90 -22.26
N GLY A 30 -4.32 14.17 -22.52
CA GLY A 30 -3.21 14.66 -23.35
C GLY A 30 -1.95 14.92 -22.54
N SER A 31 -1.02 15.67 -23.12
CA SER A 31 0.29 15.97 -22.52
C SER A 31 0.25 17.06 -21.44
N ASP A 32 -0.78 17.91 -21.42
CA ASP A 32 -0.85 19.08 -20.53
C ASP A 32 -2.30 19.36 -20.10
N GLU A 33 -2.74 18.59 -19.10
CA GLU A 33 -4.09 18.63 -18.53
C GLU A 33 -4.23 19.68 -17.43
N VAL A 34 -5.43 20.24 -17.29
CA VAL A 34 -5.76 21.14 -16.17
C VAL A 34 -6.09 20.30 -14.94
N THR A 35 -5.29 20.44 -13.90
CA THR A 35 -5.49 19.76 -12.60
C THR A 35 -6.48 20.52 -11.71
N PHE A 36 -6.85 19.92 -10.57
CA PHE A 36 -7.64 20.62 -9.55
C PHE A 36 -6.91 21.87 -9.03
N GLN A 37 -5.59 21.80 -8.87
CA GLN A 37 -4.77 22.95 -8.44
C GLN A 37 -4.73 24.04 -9.51
N ASP A 38 -4.57 23.66 -10.78
CA ASP A 38 -4.54 24.63 -11.89
C ASP A 38 -5.86 25.40 -12.01
N ILE A 39 -7.01 24.70 -11.92
CA ILE A 39 -8.32 25.34 -12.12
C ILE A 39 -8.68 26.35 -11.03
N GLN A 40 -8.06 26.29 -9.85
CA GLN A 40 -8.22 27.31 -8.81
C GLN A 40 -7.65 28.68 -9.25
N ASN A 41 -6.71 28.70 -10.20
CA ASN A 41 -6.16 29.91 -10.80
C ASN A 41 -6.42 29.90 -12.32
N LEU A 42 -7.47 30.61 -12.74
CA LEU A 42 -7.87 30.67 -14.15
C LEU A 42 -6.78 31.22 -15.08
N GLU A 43 -5.84 32.04 -14.60
CA GLU A 43 -4.72 32.51 -15.42
C GLU A 43 -3.76 31.36 -15.75
N ILE A 44 -3.46 30.51 -14.77
CA ILE A 44 -2.64 29.30 -14.96
C ILE A 44 -3.39 28.28 -15.81
N ALA A 45 -4.65 28.02 -15.48
CA ALA A 45 -5.47 27.06 -16.22
C ALA A 45 -5.53 27.40 -17.71
N ARG A 46 -5.70 28.68 -18.08
CA ARG A 46 -5.76 29.14 -19.48
C ARG A 46 -4.51 28.85 -20.31
N LEU A 47 -3.36 28.69 -19.67
CA LEU A 47 -2.10 28.36 -20.36
C LEU A 47 -2.01 26.87 -20.74
N LYS A 48 -2.83 26.03 -20.11
CA LYS A 48 -2.82 24.58 -20.32
C LYS A 48 -3.55 24.18 -21.60
N ALA A 49 -2.98 23.25 -22.36
CA ALA A 49 -3.63 22.74 -23.58
C ALA A 49 -5.01 22.12 -23.29
N GLY A 50 -5.15 21.44 -22.15
CA GLY A 50 -6.39 20.81 -21.70
C GLY A 50 -7.52 21.79 -21.36
N PHE A 51 -7.25 23.10 -21.21
CA PHE A 51 -8.27 24.08 -20.83
C PHE A 51 -9.35 24.27 -21.90
N THR A 52 -8.97 24.15 -23.18
CA THR A 52 -9.89 24.39 -24.31
C THR A 52 -11.11 23.47 -24.26
N LYS A 53 -10.92 22.18 -23.96
CA LYS A 53 -12.03 21.21 -23.84
C LYS A 53 -12.89 21.43 -22.58
N ILE A 54 -12.32 21.99 -21.50
CA ILE A 54 -13.09 22.38 -20.31
C ILE A 54 -14.05 23.50 -20.68
N VAL A 55 -13.55 24.54 -21.35
CA VAL A 55 -14.38 25.66 -21.82
C VAL A 55 -15.49 25.18 -22.75
N TYR A 56 -15.17 24.29 -23.69
CA TYR A 56 -16.19 23.73 -24.56
C TYR A 56 -17.24 22.89 -23.81
N ALA A 57 -16.81 22.06 -22.85
CA ALA A 57 -17.71 21.27 -22.02
C ALA A 57 -18.65 22.15 -21.18
N CYS A 58 -18.12 23.21 -20.56
CA CYS A 58 -18.91 24.18 -19.81
C CYS A 58 -19.88 24.95 -20.71
N ALA A 59 -19.43 25.40 -21.88
CA ALA A 59 -20.29 26.08 -22.84
C ALA A 59 -21.40 25.15 -23.37
N GLN A 60 -21.12 23.87 -23.56
CA GLN A 60 -22.11 22.88 -23.96
C GLN A 60 -23.11 22.59 -22.84
N ALA A 61 -22.63 22.33 -21.62
CA ALA A 61 -23.48 22.16 -20.43
C ALA A 61 -24.41 23.36 -20.21
N PHE A 62 -23.90 24.57 -20.40
CA PHE A 62 -24.70 25.78 -20.31
C PHE A 62 -25.83 25.83 -21.34
N ARG A 63 -25.58 25.43 -22.60
CA ARG A 63 -26.61 25.33 -23.66
C ARG A 63 -27.65 24.25 -23.35
N ASP A 64 -27.23 23.17 -22.70
CA ASP A 64 -28.09 22.06 -22.28
C ASP A 64 -28.76 22.34 -20.90
N HIS A 65 -28.74 23.60 -20.45
CA HIS A 65 -29.38 24.09 -19.22
C HIS A 65 -28.83 23.48 -17.91
N LEU A 66 -27.58 23.04 -17.92
CA LEU A 66 -26.87 22.53 -16.75
C LEU A 66 -25.90 23.59 -16.23
N GLN A 67 -26.00 23.91 -14.95
CA GLN A 67 -25.16 24.93 -14.32
C GLN A 67 -23.76 24.42 -13.99
N TYR A 68 -23.59 23.09 -13.92
CA TYR A 68 -22.40 22.44 -13.41
C TYR A 68 -21.89 21.35 -14.35
N THR A 69 -20.57 21.21 -14.41
CA THR A 69 -19.87 20.13 -15.12
C THR A 69 -18.88 19.45 -14.19
N TRP A 70 -18.84 18.12 -14.18
CA TRP A 70 -17.78 17.35 -13.53
C TRP A 70 -16.73 16.89 -14.53
N ILE A 71 -15.46 16.99 -14.15
CA ILE A 71 -14.30 16.63 -14.97
C ILE A 71 -13.25 16.00 -14.06
N ASP A 72 -12.88 14.76 -14.32
CA ASP A 72 -11.95 13.96 -13.51
C ASP A 72 -10.57 14.63 -13.31
N THR A 73 -10.13 15.45 -14.26
CA THR A 73 -8.84 16.15 -14.17
C THR A 73 -8.84 17.29 -13.17
N CYS A 74 -9.93 18.04 -13.04
CA CYS A 74 -9.97 19.27 -12.27
C CYS A 74 -11.06 19.34 -11.19
N CYS A 75 -11.90 18.30 -11.06
CA CYS A 75 -12.86 18.17 -9.96
C CYS A 75 -12.37 17.20 -8.87
N ILE A 76 -11.38 16.35 -9.16
CA ILE A 76 -10.75 15.46 -8.18
C ILE A 76 -9.38 16.03 -7.81
N ASP A 77 -9.12 16.17 -6.51
CA ASP A 77 -7.77 16.44 -6.02
C ASP A 77 -6.97 15.15 -5.97
N LYS A 78 -6.19 14.91 -7.02
CA LYS A 78 -5.33 13.72 -7.14
C LYS A 78 -4.13 13.75 -6.19
N THR A 79 -3.87 14.88 -5.51
CA THR A 79 -2.86 14.95 -4.46
C THR A 79 -3.33 14.28 -3.18
N SER A 80 -4.65 14.30 -2.92
CA SER A 80 -5.31 13.60 -1.82
C SER A 80 -5.56 12.12 -2.17
N SER A 81 -4.85 11.21 -1.51
CA SER A 81 -5.04 9.76 -1.73
C SER A 81 -6.37 9.23 -1.20
N SER A 82 -6.91 9.83 -0.14
CA SER A 82 -8.24 9.52 0.39
C SER A 82 -9.32 9.92 -0.60
N GLU A 83 -9.28 11.15 -1.11
CA GLU A 83 -10.24 11.62 -2.11
C GLU A 83 -10.11 10.85 -3.42
N LEU A 84 -8.88 10.58 -3.90
CA LEU A 84 -8.71 9.77 -5.10
C LEU A 84 -9.31 8.37 -4.93
N SER A 85 -9.19 7.78 -3.73
CA SER A 85 -9.78 6.47 -3.44
C SER A 85 -11.29 6.51 -3.35
N GLU A 86 -11.84 7.53 -2.69
CA GLU A 86 -13.29 7.77 -2.63
C GLU A 86 -13.86 8.02 -4.04
N ALA A 87 -13.19 8.87 -4.82
CA ALA A 87 -13.56 9.22 -6.18
C ALA A 87 -13.55 8.00 -7.09
N ILE A 88 -12.51 7.16 -7.07
CA ILE A 88 -12.47 5.95 -7.89
C ILE A 88 -13.59 4.97 -7.52
N ASN A 89 -13.87 4.77 -6.23
CA ASN A 89 -14.97 3.91 -5.79
C ASN A 89 -16.36 4.49 -6.11
N SER A 90 -16.48 5.82 -6.22
CA SER A 90 -17.75 6.52 -6.50
C SER A 90 -17.92 6.92 -7.97
N MET A 91 -16.89 6.76 -8.80
CA MET A 91 -16.86 7.35 -10.15
C MET A 91 -17.97 6.78 -11.03
N TYR A 92 -18.23 5.48 -10.95
CA TYR A 92 -19.32 4.87 -11.71
C TYR A 92 -20.68 5.50 -11.36
N ASP A 93 -20.94 5.73 -10.07
CA ASP A 93 -22.16 6.39 -9.61
C ASP A 93 -22.25 7.83 -10.12
N TRP A 94 -21.13 8.57 -10.10
CA TRP A 94 -21.09 9.94 -10.64
C TRP A 94 -21.35 9.97 -12.15
N TYR A 95 -20.83 9.00 -12.92
CA TYR A 95 -21.18 8.88 -14.33
C TYR A 95 -22.66 8.51 -14.53
N ARG A 96 -23.19 7.56 -13.75
CA ARG A 96 -24.59 7.13 -13.82
C ARG A 96 -25.57 8.25 -13.51
N ASP A 97 -25.29 9.02 -12.47
CA ASP A 97 -26.20 10.05 -11.95
C ASP A 97 -26.04 11.38 -12.69
N SER A 98 -25.04 11.50 -13.57
CA SER A 98 -24.90 12.65 -14.48
C SER A 98 -26.08 12.74 -15.45
N ARG A 99 -26.49 13.98 -15.78
CA ARG A 99 -27.61 14.18 -16.71
C ARG A 99 -27.22 13.84 -18.14
N ILE A 100 -25.95 14.09 -18.48
CA ILE A 100 -25.37 13.90 -19.80
C ILE A 100 -23.85 13.80 -19.71
N CYS A 101 -23.26 12.90 -20.49
CA CYS A 101 -21.81 12.76 -20.65
C CYS A 101 -21.41 13.24 -22.05
N TYR A 102 -20.48 14.19 -22.11
CA TYR A 102 -19.85 14.65 -23.34
C TYR A 102 -18.53 13.92 -23.54
N VAL A 103 -18.42 13.16 -24.63
CA VAL A 103 -17.18 12.48 -25.01
C VAL A 103 -16.43 13.32 -26.02
N TYR A 104 -15.25 13.79 -25.64
CA TYR A 104 -14.37 14.56 -26.52
C TYR A 104 -13.30 13.67 -27.18
N LEU A 105 -13.44 13.46 -28.49
CA LEU A 105 -12.54 12.63 -29.29
C LEU A 105 -11.47 13.51 -29.96
N SER A 106 -10.40 13.78 -29.22
CA SER A 106 -9.28 14.63 -29.67
C SER A 106 -8.57 14.15 -30.94
N ASP A 107 -8.67 12.86 -31.28
CA ASP A 107 -8.03 12.21 -32.42
C ASP A 107 -8.95 12.00 -33.62
N VAL A 108 -10.23 12.40 -33.53
CA VAL A 108 -11.19 12.36 -34.64
C VAL A 108 -11.24 13.72 -35.32
N LYS A 109 -10.88 13.74 -36.61
CA LYS A 109 -10.90 14.96 -37.45
C LYS A 109 -12.33 15.33 -37.85
N LYS A 110 -12.50 16.59 -38.30
CA LYS A 110 -13.77 17.17 -38.75
C LYS A 110 -14.52 16.23 -39.72
N ASP A 111 -15.85 16.18 -39.59
CA ASP A 111 -16.81 15.35 -40.34
C ASP A 111 -16.88 13.87 -39.91
N GLY A 112 -16.41 13.55 -38.70
CA GLY A 112 -16.59 12.20 -38.13
C GLY A 112 -15.76 11.14 -38.84
N GLY A 113 -14.55 11.48 -39.29
CA GLY A 113 -13.58 10.49 -39.79
C GLY A 113 -13.49 9.29 -38.84
N ASP A 114 -13.15 8.11 -39.36
CA ASP A 114 -13.33 6.81 -38.71
C ASP A 114 -13.15 6.80 -37.17
N PHE A 115 -14.26 7.00 -36.45
CA PHE A 115 -14.27 7.13 -34.99
C PHE A 115 -13.93 5.80 -34.31
N THR A 116 -14.11 4.68 -35.03
CA THR A 116 -13.87 3.33 -34.52
C THR A 116 -12.41 3.12 -34.10
N ARG A 117 -11.51 3.94 -34.65
CA ARG A 117 -10.07 3.94 -34.36
C ARG A 117 -9.66 4.94 -33.29
N SER A 118 -10.59 5.67 -32.70
CA SER A 118 -10.27 6.60 -31.62
C SER A 118 -9.70 5.84 -30.43
N ARG A 119 -8.63 6.38 -29.85
CA ARG A 119 -7.99 5.86 -28.64
C ARG A 119 -8.97 5.78 -27.47
N TRP A 120 -10.03 6.57 -27.49
CA TRP A 120 -11.07 6.57 -26.45
C TRP A 120 -11.70 5.18 -26.28
N PHE A 121 -11.96 4.42 -27.36
CA PHE A 121 -12.52 3.06 -27.26
C PHE A 121 -11.54 2.01 -26.73
N THR A 122 -10.25 2.34 -26.68
CA THR A 122 -9.17 1.42 -26.25
C THR A 122 -8.65 1.72 -24.84
N ARG A 123 -9.14 2.75 -24.14
CA ARG A 123 -8.76 3.04 -22.75
C ARG A 123 -9.64 2.29 -21.75
N GLY A 124 -9.08 1.81 -20.64
CA GLY A 124 -9.84 1.08 -19.62
C GLY A 124 -10.97 1.90 -18.99
N TRP A 125 -10.62 3.05 -18.40
CA TRP A 125 -11.56 3.93 -17.69
C TRP A 125 -12.77 4.37 -18.52
N THR A 126 -12.63 4.57 -19.83
CA THR A 126 -13.74 5.03 -20.69
C THR A 126 -14.87 4.01 -20.85
N LEU A 127 -14.71 2.78 -20.34
CA LEU A 127 -15.75 1.74 -20.42
C LEU A 127 -16.94 2.09 -19.53
N GLN A 128 -16.67 2.44 -18.27
CA GLN A 128 -17.69 2.94 -17.37
C GLN A 128 -18.26 4.28 -17.83
N GLU A 129 -17.44 5.13 -18.48
CA GLU A 129 -17.88 6.43 -19.01
C GLU A 129 -18.86 6.28 -20.19
N LEU A 130 -18.78 5.16 -20.91
CA LEU A 130 -19.73 4.77 -21.96
C LEU A 130 -21.03 4.20 -21.36
N LEU A 131 -20.87 3.30 -20.38
CA LEU A 131 -21.92 2.43 -19.90
C LEU A 131 -22.80 3.09 -18.84
N ALA A 132 -22.20 3.74 -17.84
CA ALA A 132 -22.91 4.24 -16.68
C ALA A 132 -23.89 5.39 -17.02
N PRO A 133 -23.52 6.44 -17.79
CA PRO A 133 -24.44 7.54 -18.06
C PRO A 133 -25.60 7.12 -18.96
N ASN A 134 -26.80 7.59 -18.66
CA ASN A 134 -27.98 7.34 -19.51
C ASN A 134 -27.84 7.99 -20.91
N GLN A 135 -27.24 9.18 -20.98
CA GLN A 135 -27.08 9.94 -22.22
C GLN A 135 -25.60 10.25 -22.47
N VAL A 136 -25.09 9.88 -23.65
CA VAL A 136 -23.71 10.15 -24.08
C VAL A 136 -23.71 10.77 -25.47
N LEU A 137 -23.05 11.92 -25.61
CA LEU A 137 -22.87 12.62 -26.89
C LEU A 137 -21.39 12.69 -27.25
N PHE A 138 -21.05 12.34 -28.48
CA PHE A 138 -19.67 12.34 -28.96
C PHE A 138 -19.37 13.58 -29.79
N PHE A 139 -18.23 14.20 -29.53
CA PHE A 139 -17.73 15.39 -30.20
C PHE A 139 -16.34 15.13 -30.79
N ASP A 140 -16.08 15.67 -31.98
CA ASP A 140 -14.76 15.61 -32.63
C ASP A 140 -13.76 16.61 -32.02
N CYS A 141 -12.53 16.66 -32.54
CA CYS A 141 -11.48 17.58 -32.07
C CYS A 141 -11.79 19.09 -32.26
N LYS A 142 -12.89 19.44 -32.95
CA LYS A 142 -13.39 20.80 -33.13
C LYS A 142 -14.68 21.06 -32.35
N TRP A 143 -15.05 20.15 -31.45
CA TRP A 143 -16.29 20.20 -30.68
C TRP A 143 -17.56 20.18 -31.55
N THR A 144 -17.49 19.50 -32.70
CA THR A 144 -18.67 19.23 -33.52
C THR A 144 -19.30 17.93 -33.05
N ARG A 145 -20.60 17.94 -32.71
CA ARG A 145 -21.31 16.72 -32.32
C ARG A 145 -21.38 15.77 -33.53
N ILE A 146 -20.85 14.56 -33.37
CA ILE A 146 -20.81 13.55 -34.45
C ILE A 146 -21.75 12.36 -34.20
N MET A 147 -22.00 11.98 -32.94
CA MET A 147 -22.79 10.80 -32.61
C MET A 147 -23.53 10.91 -31.27
N ASN A 148 -24.51 10.04 -31.08
CA ASN A 148 -25.21 9.81 -29.82
C ASN A 148 -25.19 8.30 -29.50
N LYS A 149 -24.92 7.92 -28.25
CA LYS A 149 -24.83 6.49 -27.86
C LYS A 149 -26.06 5.67 -28.24
N GLY A 150 -27.27 6.17 -28.03
CA GLY A 150 -28.50 5.43 -28.31
C GLY A 150 -28.75 5.24 -29.82
N SER A 151 -28.62 6.32 -30.59
CA SER A 151 -28.82 6.30 -32.05
C SER A 151 -27.72 5.52 -32.79
N ASN A 152 -26.48 5.59 -32.30
CA ASN A 152 -25.32 4.92 -32.89
C ASN A 152 -24.91 3.64 -32.12
N ALA A 153 -25.86 3.03 -31.40
CA ALA A 153 -25.58 1.86 -30.57
C ALA A 153 -25.04 0.68 -31.40
N HIS A 154 -25.47 0.54 -32.66
CA HIS A 154 -25.01 -0.53 -33.53
C HIS A 154 -23.53 -0.38 -33.90
N GLU A 155 -23.13 0.82 -34.30
CA GLU A 155 -21.75 1.12 -34.68
C GLU A 155 -20.83 1.06 -33.46
N ILE A 156 -21.27 1.53 -32.29
CA ILE A 156 -20.53 1.36 -31.03
C ILE A 156 -20.44 -0.11 -30.64
N SER A 157 -21.48 -0.91 -30.86
CA SER A 157 -21.50 -2.35 -30.60
C SER A 157 -20.44 -3.10 -31.41
N ILE A 158 -20.26 -2.75 -32.68
CA ILE A 158 -19.21 -3.33 -33.54
C ILE A 158 -17.82 -3.09 -32.97
N VAL A 159 -17.56 -1.88 -32.45
CA VAL A 159 -16.23 -1.49 -31.93
C VAL A 159 -15.95 -2.09 -30.54
N THR A 160 -16.98 -2.15 -29.70
CA THR A 160 -16.83 -2.48 -28.27
C THR A 160 -17.17 -3.92 -27.93
N GLY A 161 -17.91 -4.63 -28.80
CA GLY A 161 -18.49 -5.94 -28.50
C GLY A 161 -19.64 -5.90 -27.48
N ILE A 162 -20.11 -4.71 -27.09
CA ILE A 162 -21.23 -4.52 -26.16
C ILE A 162 -22.53 -4.58 -26.96
N ASP A 163 -23.50 -5.36 -26.52
CA ASP A 163 -24.78 -5.48 -27.23
C ASP A 163 -25.52 -4.14 -27.34
N SER A 164 -26.19 -3.92 -28.47
CA SER A 164 -26.92 -2.67 -28.74
C SER A 164 -28.04 -2.42 -27.72
N SER A 165 -28.65 -3.47 -27.15
CA SER A 165 -29.68 -3.33 -26.11
C SER A 165 -29.11 -2.80 -24.80
N VAL A 166 -27.89 -3.22 -24.41
CA VAL A 166 -27.17 -2.68 -23.26
C VAL A 166 -26.80 -1.21 -23.49
N LEU A 167 -26.26 -0.88 -24.67
CA LEU A 167 -25.87 0.50 -25.02
C LEU A 167 -27.07 1.47 -25.03
N ARG A 168 -28.26 0.99 -25.39
CA ARG A 168 -29.51 1.75 -25.36
C ARG A 168 -30.19 1.78 -23.99
N GLY A 169 -29.68 1.06 -23.00
CA GLY A 169 -30.29 0.92 -21.68
C GLY A 169 -31.59 0.11 -21.67
N LEU A 170 -31.82 -0.74 -22.68
CA LEU A 170 -32.99 -1.63 -22.74
C LEU A 170 -32.83 -2.87 -21.84
N THR A 171 -31.59 -3.25 -21.57
CA THR A 171 -31.22 -4.32 -20.64
C THR A 171 -30.20 -3.80 -19.65
N ASP A 172 -30.33 -4.20 -18.40
CA ASP A 172 -29.39 -3.82 -17.35
C ASP A 172 -28.02 -4.49 -17.54
N ILE A 173 -26.96 -3.80 -17.12
CA ILE A 173 -25.60 -4.34 -17.18
C ILE A 173 -25.44 -5.52 -16.23
N GLN A 174 -26.07 -5.47 -15.04
CA GLN A 174 -25.99 -6.57 -14.07
C GLN A 174 -26.77 -7.82 -14.53
N SER A 175 -27.64 -7.71 -15.55
CA SER A 175 -28.30 -8.87 -16.16
C SER A 175 -27.39 -9.63 -17.14
N GLN A 176 -26.26 -9.05 -17.54
CA GLN A 176 -25.28 -9.70 -18.40
C GLN A 176 -24.34 -10.59 -17.58
N SER A 177 -23.86 -11.67 -18.17
CA SER A 177 -22.96 -12.58 -17.46
C SER A 177 -21.63 -11.90 -17.11
N VAL A 178 -20.94 -12.42 -16.08
CA VAL A 178 -19.58 -11.98 -15.73
C VAL A 178 -18.64 -12.11 -16.94
N ALA A 179 -18.74 -13.20 -17.71
CA ALA A 179 -17.96 -13.40 -18.92
C ALA A 179 -18.18 -12.30 -19.97
N GLN A 180 -19.44 -11.91 -20.21
CA GLN A 180 -19.78 -10.83 -21.15
C GLN A 180 -19.18 -9.51 -20.68
N ARG A 181 -19.39 -9.15 -19.41
CA ARG A 181 -18.85 -7.91 -18.85
C ARG A 181 -17.33 -7.86 -18.85
N MET A 182 -16.65 -8.98 -18.58
CA MET A 182 -15.20 -9.11 -18.66
C MET A 182 -14.69 -8.91 -20.10
N SER A 183 -15.42 -9.43 -21.09
CA SER A 183 -15.09 -9.32 -22.52
C SER A 183 -15.03 -7.86 -22.99
N TRP A 184 -15.83 -6.96 -22.40
CA TRP A 184 -15.86 -5.55 -22.76
C TRP A 184 -14.56 -4.80 -22.42
N MET A 185 -13.74 -5.37 -21.51
CA MET A 185 -12.42 -4.87 -21.16
C MET A 185 -11.28 -5.55 -21.97
N ALA A 186 -11.57 -6.61 -22.72
CA ALA A 186 -10.56 -7.48 -23.32
C ALA A 186 -9.59 -6.78 -24.29
N THR A 187 -10.05 -5.74 -25.00
CA THR A 187 -9.25 -4.97 -25.99
C THR A 187 -8.76 -3.63 -25.45
N ARG A 188 -9.06 -3.32 -24.18
CA ARG A 188 -8.73 -2.03 -23.55
C ARG A 188 -7.40 -2.10 -22.81
N THR A 189 -6.79 -0.94 -22.64
CA THR A 189 -5.47 -0.75 -22.03
C THR A 189 -5.48 0.39 -21.01
N THR A 190 -4.59 0.30 -20.03
CA THR A 190 -4.43 1.30 -18.97
C THR A 190 -2.96 1.64 -18.80
N THR A 191 -2.68 2.86 -18.30
CA THR A 191 -1.30 3.31 -18.06
C THR A 191 -0.69 2.62 -16.84
N ARG A 192 -1.46 2.51 -15.75
CA ARG A 192 -1.10 1.66 -14.60
C ARG A 192 -1.70 0.28 -14.79
N LEU A 193 -0.98 -0.77 -14.40
CA LEU A 193 -1.44 -2.14 -14.59
C LEU A 193 -2.69 -2.43 -13.76
N GLU A 194 -2.76 -1.88 -12.55
CA GLU A 194 -3.86 -2.09 -11.60
C GLU A 194 -5.16 -1.43 -12.04
N ASP A 195 -5.08 -0.32 -12.79
CA ASP A 195 -6.24 0.41 -13.30
C ASP A 195 -7.10 -0.46 -14.22
N ILE A 196 -6.55 -1.55 -14.79
CA ILE A 196 -7.35 -2.50 -15.57
C ILE A 196 -8.45 -3.14 -14.71
N ALA A 197 -8.18 -3.33 -13.42
CA ALA A 197 -9.15 -3.85 -12.46
C ALA A 197 -10.00 -2.72 -11.88
N TYR A 198 -9.38 -1.60 -11.49
CA TYR A 198 -10.09 -0.49 -10.84
C TYR A 198 -11.13 0.18 -11.74
N SER A 199 -10.88 0.24 -13.05
CA SER A 199 -11.86 0.73 -14.03
C SER A 199 -13.07 -0.19 -14.26
N MET A 200 -13.09 -1.37 -13.64
CA MET A 200 -14.20 -2.33 -13.72
C MET A 200 -15.05 -2.36 -12.45
N LEU A 201 -14.65 -1.68 -11.37
CA LEU A 201 -15.32 -1.79 -10.05
C LEU A 201 -16.83 -1.55 -10.14
N GLY A 202 -17.26 -0.43 -10.72
CA GLY A 202 -18.68 -0.13 -10.86
C GLY A 202 -19.43 -0.99 -11.89
N ILE A 203 -18.73 -1.59 -12.86
CA ILE A 203 -19.34 -2.53 -13.83
C ILE A 203 -19.75 -3.83 -13.11
N PHE A 204 -18.96 -4.23 -12.10
CA PHE A 204 -19.20 -5.43 -11.30
C PHE A 204 -19.85 -5.17 -9.94
N ASP A 205 -20.12 -3.90 -9.62
CA ASP A 205 -20.63 -3.46 -8.32
C ASP A 205 -19.76 -3.96 -7.15
N VAL A 206 -18.43 -3.82 -7.30
CA VAL A 206 -17.42 -4.28 -6.34
C VAL A 206 -16.77 -3.08 -5.64
N HIS A 207 -16.61 -3.18 -4.33
CA HIS A 207 -15.76 -2.29 -3.55
C HIS A 207 -14.51 -3.03 -3.06
N MET A 208 -13.33 -2.52 -3.38
CA MET A 208 -12.07 -3.04 -2.88
C MET A 208 -11.02 -1.93 -2.70
N PRO A 209 -10.10 -2.04 -1.73
CA PRO A 209 -9.04 -1.06 -1.53
C PRO A 209 -8.18 -0.90 -2.78
N LEU A 210 -7.78 0.33 -3.12
CA LEU A 210 -6.88 0.60 -4.24
C LEU A 210 -5.42 0.50 -3.77
N ILE A 211 -4.72 -0.53 -4.23
CA ILE A 211 -3.31 -0.79 -3.90
C ILE A 211 -2.49 -0.60 -5.17
N TYR A 212 -2.06 0.63 -5.45
CA TYR A 212 -1.09 0.87 -6.53
C TYR A 212 0.27 0.27 -6.15
N GLY A 213 0.83 -0.55 -7.04
CA GLY A 213 2.03 -1.36 -6.79
C GLY A 213 1.77 -2.88 -6.70
N GLU A 214 0.51 -3.32 -6.67
CA GLU A 214 0.17 -4.77 -6.69
C GLU A 214 0.19 -5.39 -8.10
N GLY A 215 0.34 -4.56 -9.14
CA GLY A 215 0.44 -5.01 -10.52
C GLY A 215 -0.78 -5.82 -11.00
N ARG A 216 -0.53 -6.98 -11.61
CA ARG A 216 -1.59 -7.85 -12.14
C ARG A 216 -2.44 -8.50 -11.05
N LEU A 217 -2.01 -8.46 -9.78
CA LEU A 217 -2.78 -9.01 -8.66
C LEU A 217 -4.08 -8.26 -8.42
N ALA A 218 -4.17 -6.98 -8.80
CA ALA A 218 -5.42 -6.22 -8.74
C ALA A 218 -6.54 -6.92 -9.52
N PHE A 219 -6.24 -7.48 -10.70
CA PHE A 219 -7.23 -8.20 -11.53
C PHE A 219 -7.62 -9.56 -10.95
N ILE A 220 -6.69 -10.24 -10.27
CA ILE A 220 -7.01 -11.46 -9.52
C ILE A 220 -7.93 -11.12 -8.34
N ARG A 221 -7.63 -10.04 -7.62
CA ARG A 221 -8.39 -9.59 -6.45
C ARG A 221 -9.79 -9.13 -6.83
N LEU A 222 -9.95 -8.45 -7.97
CA LEU A 222 -11.26 -8.15 -8.56
C LEU A 222 -12.09 -9.44 -8.79
N GLN A 223 -11.50 -10.48 -9.41
CA GLN A 223 -12.22 -11.75 -9.62
C GLN A 223 -12.60 -12.42 -8.29
N GLN A 224 -11.75 -12.30 -7.26
CA GLN A 224 -12.06 -12.81 -5.92
C GLN A 224 -13.27 -12.11 -5.31
N GLU A 225 -13.33 -10.77 -5.38
CA GLU A 225 -14.49 -10.03 -4.88
C GLU A 225 -15.76 -10.35 -5.68
N ILE A 226 -15.68 -10.47 -7.01
CA ILE A 226 -16.81 -10.90 -7.85
C ILE A 226 -17.35 -12.25 -7.40
N ILE A 227 -16.48 -13.23 -7.15
CA ILE A 227 -16.89 -14.58 -6.69
C ILE A 227 -17.52 -14.52 -5.29
N ARG A 228 -17.09 -13.61 -4.41
CA ARG A 228 -17.68 -13.48 -3.06
C ARG A 228 -19.12 -12.99 -3.08
N GLN A 229 -19.50 -12.22 -4.09
CA GLN A 229 -20.83 -11.60 -4.18
C GLN A 229 -21.70 -12.16 -5.32
N SER A 230 -21.16 -13.02 -6.19
CA SER A 230 -21.85 -13.57 -7.36
C SER A 230 -21.70 -15.09 -7.48
N ASN A 231 -22.80 -15.77 -7.84
CA ASN A 231 -22.82 -17.20 -8.19
C ASN A 231 -22.79 -17.41 -9.72
N ASP A 232 -22.21 -16.49 -10.48
CA ASP A 232 -22.09 -16.58 -11.93
C ASP A 232 -20.81 -17.32 -12.34
N ASP A 233 -20.96 -18.61 -12.64
CA ASP A 233 -19.89 -19.51 -13.07
C ASP A 233 -19.18 -19.07 -14.38
N SER A 234 -19.79 -18.15 -15.14
CA SER A 234 -19.17 -17.63 -16.37
C SER A 234 -17.85 -16.90 -16.11
N ILE A 235 -17.53 -16.53 -14.86
CA ILE A 235 -16.19 -16.03 -14.49
C ILE A 235 -15.06 -17.02 -14.82
N PHE A 236 -15.35 -18.32 -14.94
CA PHE A 236 -14.38 -19.34 -15.34
C PHE A 236 -14.41 -19.64 -16.85
N ALA A 237 -15.28 -18.98 -17.61
CA ALA A 237 -15.45 -19.19 -19.04
C ALA A 237 -14.52 -18.30 -19.88
N TRP A 238 -13.21 -18.44 -19.64
CA TRP A 238 -12.13 -17.76 -20.36
C TRP A 238 -11.21 -18.75 -21.06
N ASP A 239 -10.50 -18.28 -22.10
CA ASP A 239 -9.48 -19.03 -22.83
C ASP A 239 -8.27 -18.13 -23.16
N ASP A 240 -7.08 -18.47 -22.65
CA ASP A 240 -5.81 -17.78 -22.92
C ASP A 240 -4.88 -18.60 -23.81
N SER A 241 -5.44 -19.50 -24.64
CA SER A 241 -4.70 -20.46 -25.46
C SER A 241 -3.67 -19.84 -26.40
N LYS A 242 -3.84 -18.57 -26.76
CA LYS A 242 -2.95 -17.81 -27.66
C LYS A 242 -1.69 -17.26 -26.99
N PHE A 243 -1.65 -17.17 -25.65
CA PHE A 243 -0.57 -16.52 -24.90
C PHE A 243 0.13 -17.48 -23.93
N ARG A 244 0.11 -18.79 -24.25
CA ARG A 244 0.60 -19.88 -23.39
C ARG A 244 2.12 -19.83 -23.16
N ASN A 245 2.51 -20.12 -21.92
CA ASN A 245 3.90 -20.37 -21.56
C ASN A 245 4.24 -21.86 -21.82
N PRO A 246 5.19 -22.20 -22.70
CA PRO A 246 5.51 -23.60 -23.06
C PRO A 246 5.98 -24.48 -21.89
N GLY A 247 6.36 -23.87 -20.75
CA GLY A 247 6.96 -24.55 -19.61
C GLY A 247 6.00 -25.03 -18.50
N SER A 248 4.69 -24.76 -18.58
CA SER A 248 3.74 -25.18 -17.54
C SER A 248 2.53 -25.93 -18.12
N PRO A 249 2.27 -27.17 -17.70
CA PRO A 249 1.13 -27.96 -18.21
C PRO A 249 -0.24 -27.55 -17.62
N TYR A 250 -0.27 -26.69 -16.59
CA TYR A 250 -1.48 -26.35 -15.82
C TYR A 250 -1.59 -24.85 -15.51
N ASP A 251 -2.81 -24.32 -15.53
CA ASP A 251 -3.13 -22.92 -15.18
C ASP A 251 -3.96 -22.87 -13.89
N GLY A 252 -3.87 -21.74 -13.20
CA GLY A 252 -4.82 -21.39 -12.16
C GLY A 252 -6.23 -21.24 -12.74
N LEU A 253 -7.25 -21.38 -11.90
CA LEU A 253 -8.63 -21.37 -12.41
C LEU A 253 -9.13 -19.96 -12.79
N LEU A 254 -8.58 -18.91 -12.14
CA LEU A 254 -8.86 -17.50 -12.43
C LEU A 254 -8.06 -17.00 -13.65
N ALA A 255 -8.66 -16.09 -14.41
CA ALA A 255 -8.03 -15.51 -15.59
C ALA A 255 -6.86 -14.60 -15.19
N PRO A 256 -5.72 -14.63 -15.91
CA PRO A 256 -4.59 -13.76 -15.61
C PRO A 256 -4.78 -12.31 -16.11
N ARG A 257 -5.72 -12.08 -17.04
CA ARG A 257 -5.97 -10.79 -17.70
C ARG A 257 -7.36 -10.76 -18.36
N PRO A 258 -7.97 -9.57 -18.58
CA PRO A 258 -9.26 -9.48 -19.27
C PRO A 258 -9.26 -10.02 -20.70
N SER A 259 -8.14 -9.96 -21.43
CA SER A 259 -8.08 -10.42 -22.81
C SER A 259 -8.29 -11.93 -22.99
N ALA A 260 -8.20 -12.72 -21.91
CA ALA A 260 -8.61 -14.12 -21.90
C ALA A 260 -10.13 -14.30 -22.09
N PHE A 261 -10.92 -13.24 -21.90
CA PHE A 261 -12.37 -13.22 -22.15
C PHE A 261 -12.73 -12.62 -23.53
N ALA A 262 -11.77 -12.38 -24.42
CA ALA A 262 -12.03 -11.74 -25.72
C ALA A 262 -13.09 -12.49 -26.56
N SER A 263 -13.17 -13.81 -26.43
CA SER A 263 -14.15 -14.67 -27.14
C SER A 263 -15.40 -14.96 -26.30
N SER A 264 -15.52 -14.38 -25.11
CA SER A 264 -16.56 -14.73 -24.13
C SER A 264 -17.79 -13.81 -24.19
N GLY A 265 -17.85 -12.88 -25.14
CA GLY A 265 -18.94 -11.90 -25.29
C GLY A 265 -20.32 -12.49 -25.63
N LEU A 266 -20.39 -13.77 -26.01
CA LEU A 266 -21.64 -14.48 -26.27
C LEU A 266 -22.00 -15.49 -25.17
N ILE A 267 -21.21 -15.58 -24.10
CA ILE A 267 -21.43 -16.56 -23.02
C ILE A 267 -22.52 -16.04 -22.08
N VAL A 268 -23.65 -16.72 -21.99
CA VAL A 268 -24.79 -16.33 -21.16
C VAL A 268 -25.00 -17.32 -20.03
N GLN A 269 -25.59 -16.86 -18.91
CA GLN A 269 -26.00 -17.76 -17.84
C GLN A 269 -27.17 -18.64 -18.30
N CYS A 270 -27.20 -19.89 -17.85
CA CYS A 270 -28.36 -20.74 -18.06
C CYS A 270 -29.61 -20.17 -17.34
N PRO A 271 -30.82 -20.34 -17.89
CA PRO A 271 -32.08 -20.08 -17.19
C PRO A 271 -32.14 -20.69 -15.79
N SER A 272 -32.84 -20.04 -14.86
CA SER A 272 -32.93 -20.49 -13.45
C SER A 272 -33.52 -21.90 -13.30
N SER A 273 -34.44 -22.29 -14.19
CA SER A 273 -34.99 -23.65 -14.28
C SER A 273 -33.93 -24.71 -14.56
N ILE A 274 -32.90 -24.35 -15.32
CA ILE A 274 -31.77 -25.20 -15.67
C ILE A 274 -30.76 -25.24 -14.52
N ARG A 275 -30.42 -24.07 -13.95
CA ARG A 275 -29.50 -23.96 -12.80
C ARG A 275 -29.90 -24.83 -11.61
N GLY A 276 -31.18 -24.82 -11.25
CA GLY A 276 -31.70 -25.66 -10.15
C GLY A 276 -31.70 -27.18 -10.42
N SER A 277 -31.64 -27.59 -11.70
CA SER A 277 -31.56 -29.00 -12.11
C SER A 277 -30.13 -29.53 -12.17
N LEU A 278 -29.17 -28.66 -12.48
CA LEU A 278 -27.74 -29.00 -12.61
C LEU A 278 -27.01 -29.02 -11.27
N PHE A 279 -27.46 -28.19 -10.34
CA PHE A 279 -26.81 -28.00 -9.06
C PHE A 279 -27.83 -28.14 -7.92
N ARG A 280 -27.62 -29.12 -7.03
CA ARG A 280 -28.44 -29.27 -5.82
C ARG A 280 -28.30 -28.02 -4.93
N PRO A 281 -29.29 -27.70 -4.08
CA PRO A 281 -29.13 -26.66 -3.06
C PRO A 281 -27.85 -26.91 -2.25
N GLY A 282 -26.90 -25.96 -2.27
CA GLY A 282 -25.62 -26.05 -1.55
C GLY A 282 -24.36 -26.10 -2.43
N SER A 283 -24.48 -26.13 -3.76
CA SER A 283 -23.32 -25.88 -4.63
C SER A 283 -22.84 -24.44 -4.43
N SER A 284 -21.59 -24.28 -4.01
CA SER A 284 -21.00 -22.99 -3.71
C SER A 284 -19.52 -22.99 -4.07
N ILE A 285 -19.04 -21.81 -4.42
CA ILE A 285 -17.63 -21.55 -4.71
C ILE A 285 -17.13 -20.67 -3.56
N ALA A 286 -16.12 -21.14 -2.84
CA ALA A 286 -15.59 -20.43 -1.68
C ALA A 286 -14.07 -20.34 -1.74
N PHE A 287 -13.52 -19.16 -1.46
CA PHE A 287 -12.09 -19.03 -1.21
C PHE A 287 -11.76 -19.56 0.18
N THR A 288 -10.83 -20.50 0.23
CA THR A 288 -10.26 -21.05 1.46
C THR A 288 -8.75 -20.83 1.47
N ASN A 289 -8.11 -21.00 2.62
CA ASN A 289 -6.65 -21.09 2.74
C ASN A 289 -6.02 -22.20 1.87
N ARG A 290 -6.81 -23.20 1.44
CA ARG A 290 -6.41 -24.29 0.54
C ARG A 290 -6.61 -23.97 -0.95
N GLY A 291 -7.09 -22.78 -1.29
CA GLY A 291 -7.44 -22.38 -2.66
C GLY A 291 -8.95 -22.27 -2.86
N LEU A 292 -9.38 -22.32 -4.12
CA LEU A 292 -10.78 -22.15 -4.47
C LEU A 292 -11.50 -23.49 -4.33
N GLN A 293 -12.36 -23.59 -3.33
CA GLN A 293 -13.16 -24.77 -3.04
C GLN A 293 -14.43 -24.74 -3.88
N PHE A 294 -14.64 -25.81 -4.64
CA PHE A 294 -15.89 -26.06 -5.35
C PHE A 294 -16.67 -27.14 -4.62
N HIS A 295 -17.88 -26.78 -4.17
CA HIS A 295 -18.90 -27.74 -3.79
C HIS A 295 -19.72 -28.06 -5.04
N GLY A 296 -19.35 -29.14 -5.74
CA GLY A 296 -19.99 -29.54 -6.98
C GLY A 296 -19.70 -30.99 -7.32
N ARG A 297 -20.13 -31.42 -8.51
CA ARG A 297 -19.84 -32.76 -9.04
C ARG A 297 -18.85 -32.61 -10.21
N PRO A 298 -17.52 -32.80 -10.00
CA PRO A 298 -16.62 -32.92 -11.14
C PRO A 298 -16.96 -34.21 -11.88
N LEU A 299 -17.18 -34.12 -13.20
CA LEU A 299 -17.42 -35.29 -14.03
C LEU A 299 -16.06 -35.95 -14.29
N LEU A 300 -15.79 -37.07 -13.61
CA LEU A 300 -14.59 -37.88 -13.88
C LEU A 300 -14.74 -38.51 -15.27
N GLU A 301 -13.70 -38.44 -16.10
CA GLU A 301 -13.76 -38.97 -17.48
C GLU A 301 -13.88 -40.51 -17.56
N ASP A 302 -13.80 -41.22 -16.42
CA ASP A 302 -14.00 -42.67 -16.33
C ASP A 302 -15.45 -43.11 -16.68
N ASP A 303 -16.42 -42.18 -16.72
CA ASP A 303 -17.77 -42.42 -17.27
C ASP A 303 -17.78 -42.53 -18.83
N VAL A 304 -16.62 -42.40 -19.50
CA VAL A 304 -16.42 -42.47 -20.96
C VAL A 304 -15.55 -43.67 -21.41
N GLY A 305 -15.18 -44.57 -20.49
CA GLY A 305 -14.63 -45.89 -20.86
C GLY A 305 -13.11 -46.03 -20.98
N THR A 306 -12.31 -45.21 -20.30
CA THR A 306 -10.87 -45.46 -20.12
C THR A 306 -10.44 -45.21 -18.66
N PRO A 307 -9.59 -46.07 -18.05
CA PRO A 307 -9.19 -45.95 -16.66
C PRO A 307 -8.08 -44.90 -16.50
N ASN A 308 -8.45 -43.62 -16.36
CA ASN A 308 -7.49 -42.54 -16.11
C ASN A 308 -8.09 -41.54 -15.11
N PHE A 309 -7.94 -41.83 -13.82
CA PHE A 309 -8.37 -41.03 -12.65
C PHE A 309 -7.74 -39.61 -12.54
N GLN A 310 -7.12 -39.07 -13.60
CA GLN A 310 -6.33 -37.84 -13.57
C GLN A 310 -6.99 -36.64 -14.28
N SER A 311 -8.13 -36.82 -14.95
CA SER A 311 -8.86 -35.74 -15.65
C SER A 311 -10.33 -35.69 -15.26
N ALA A 312 -10.86 -34.46 -15.19
CA ALA A 312 -12.27 -34.21 -14.90
C ALA A 312 -12.78 -33.02 -15.71
N LEU A 313 -14.10 -32.91 -15.83
CA LEU A 313 -14.76 -31.71 -16.34
C LEU A 313 -15.50 -31.04 -15.19
N MET A 314 -15.32 -29.73 -15.04
CA MET A 314 -16.07 -28.89 -14.12
C MET A 314 -17.18 -28.17 -14.88
N PRO A 315 -18.44 -28.62 -14.77
CA PRO A 315 -19.57 -27.97 -15.44
C PRO A 315 -19.75 -26.53 -14.94
N LEU A 316 -20.04 -25.62 -15.86
CA LEU A 316 -20.37 -24.24 -15.58
C LEU A 316 -21.85 -24.02 -15.89
N ALA A 317 -22.57 -23.28 -15.06
CA ALA A 317 -23.95 -22.87 -15.29
C ALA A 317 -24.13 -21.84 -16.43
N CYS A 318 -23.37 -21.95 -17.51
CA CYS A 318 -23.38 -21.03 -18.65
C CYS A 318 -23.22 -21.78 -19.98
N ASN A 319 -23.65 -21.15 -21.06
CA ASN A 319 -23.53 -21.65 -22.42
C ASN A 319 -23.24 -20.51 -23.40
N ASN A 320 -22.98 -20.83 -24.66
CA ASN A 320 -22.96 -19.82 -25.71
C ASN A 320 -24.40 -19.49 -26.11
N SER A 321 -24.75 -18.22 -26.24
CA SER A 321 -26.08 -17.76 -26.67
C SER A 321 -26.51 -18.29 -28.05
N THR A 322 -25.56 -18.71 -28.89
CA THR A 322 -25.85 -19.36 -30.19
C THR A 322 -26.05 -20.88 -30.09
N ASP A 323 -25.75 -21.48 -28.94
CA ASP A 323 -25.89 -22.91 -28.71
C ASP A 323 -27.32 -23.27 -28.30
N ASN A 324 -27.68 -24.56 -28.42
CA ASN A 324 -28.96 -25.06 -27.92
C ASN A 324 -29.01 -25.03 -26.38
N ASP A 325 -30.20 -24.80 -25.83
CA ASP A 325 -30.47 -24.78 -24.36
C ASP A 325 -30.16 -26.12 -23.65
N ASN A 326 -29.85 -27.15 -24.43
CA ASN A 326 -29.46 -28.47 -23.94
C ASN A 326 -27.96 -28.63 -23.68
N SER A 327 -27.14 -27.61 -23.93
CA SER A 327 -25.70 -27.70 -23.71
C SER A 327 -25.19 -26.67 -22.71
N ILE A 328 -24.13 -27.04 -21.98
CA ILE A 328 -23.41 -26.19 -21.05
C ILE A 328 -21.91 -26.25 -21.32
N LEU A 329 -21.20 -25.23 -20.86
CA LEU A 329 -19.74 -25.20 -20.88
C LEU A 329 -19.17 -25.94 -19.66
N ALA A 330 -17.97 -26.45 -19.81
CA ALA A 330 -17.21 -27.04 -18.71
C ALA A 330 -15.72 -26.72 -18.84
N VAL A 331 -15.07 -26.53 -17.69
CA VAL A 331 -13.61 -26.35 -17.62
C VAL A 331 -12.96 -27.73 -17.50
N PRO A 332 -12.07 -28.10 -18.42
CA PRO A 332 -11.24 -29.28 -18.25
C PRO A 332 -10.26 -29.10 -17.10
N LEU A 333 -10.25 -30.05 -16.18
CA LEU A 333 -9.39 -30.09 -15.00
C LEU A 333 -8.44 -31.29 -15.06
N THR A 334 -7.25 -31.11 -14.49
CA THR A 334 -6.28 -32.18 -14.25
C THR A 334 -5.95 -32.24 -12.76
N LEU A 335 -5.94 -33.45 -12.21
CA LEU A 335 -5.55 -33.68 -10.82
C LEU A 335 -4.03 -33.57 -10.69
N LEU A 336 -3.57 -32.79 -9.71
CA LEU A 336 -2.16 -32.64 -9.37
C LEU A 336 -1.79 -33.70 -8.32
N PRO A 337 -1.02 -34.75 -8.68
CA PRO A 337 -0.77 -35.87 -7.76
C PRO A 337 -0.07 -35.46 -6.47
N GLU A 338 0.76 -34.42 -6.52
CA GLU A 338 1.57 -33.93 -5.39
C GLU A 338 0.74 -33.22 -4.31
N THR A 339 -0.36 -32.56 -4.69
CA THR A 339 -1.16 -31.73 -3.78
C THR A 339 -2.57 -32.26 -3.57
N GLY A 340 -3.05 -33.14 -4.45
CA GLY A 340 -4.46 -33.56 -4.50
C GLY A 340 -5.42 -32.46 -4.97
N HIS A 341 -4.90 -31.30 -5.41
CA HIS A 341 -5.69 -30.21 -5.97
C HIS A 341 -5.93 -30.41 -7.47
N TRP A 342 -6.99 -29.78 -7.98
CA TRP A 342 -7.28 -29.71 -9.41
C TRP A 342 -6.77 -28.40 -10.01
N ALA A 343 -6.32 -28.43 -11.26
CA ALA A 343 -5.92 -27.25 -12.02
C ALA A 343 -6.56 -27.25 -13.40
N ARG A 344 -6.69 -26.08 -14.03
CA ARG A 344 -7.20 -25.97 -15.39
C ARG A 344 -6.21 -26.67 -16.33
N ALA A 345 -6.70 -27.60 -17.15
CA ALA A 345 -5.88 -28.30 -18.12
C ALA A 345 -5.54 -27.36 -19.28
N VAL A 346 -4.31 -26.86 -19.33
CA VAL A 346 -3.89 -25.81 -20.27
C VAL A 346 -4.04 -26.24 -21.71
N SER A 347 -3.91 -27.54 -22.01
CA SER A 347 -3.99 -28.07 -23.37
C SER A 347 -5.41 -28.15 -23.94
N ARG A 348 -6.47 -27.98 -23.14
CA ARG A 348 -7.86 -28.23 -23.56
C ARG A 348 -8.72 -26.96 -23.49
N PRO A 349 -9.39 -26.55 -24.59
CA PRO A 349 -10.34 -25.45 -24.55
C PRO A 349 -11.56 -25.80 -23.69
N LEU A 350 -12.40 -24.81 -23.38
CA LEU A 350 -13.70 -25.04 -22.74
C LEU A 350 -14.46 -26.14 -23.50
N HIS A 351 -14.96 -27.13 -22.76
CA HIS A 351 -15.66 -28.27 -23.32
C HIS A 351 -17.15 -28.01 -23.33
N ARG A 352 -17.85 -28.48 -24.36
CA ARG A 352 -19.31 -28.43 -24.43
C ARG A 352 -19.88 -29.78 -24.02
N ILE A 353 -20.80 -29.79 -23.07
CA ILE A 353 -21.42 -31.02 -22.53
C ILE A 353 -22.93 -30.95 -22.76
N ASP A 354 -23.52 -32.07 -23.22
CA ASP A 354 -24.97 -32.23 -23.27
C ASP A 354 -25.51 -32.47 -21.85
N ARG A 355 -26.54 -31.71 -21.49
CA ARG A 355 -27.18 -31.77 -20.16
C ARG A 355 -27.73 -33.15 -19.82
N ALA A 356 -28.10 -33.97 -20.81
CA ALA A 356 -28.56 -35.34 -20.59
C ALA A 356 -27.51 -36.18 -19.83
N VAL A 357 -26.22 -35.92 -20.04
CA VAL A 357 -25.10 -36.64 -19.42
C VAL A 357 -25.05 -36.41 -17.90
N LEU A 358 -25.52 -35.26 -17.42
CA LEU A 358 -25.48 -34.87 -16.00
C LEU A 358 -26.49 -35.65 -15.15
N GLY A 359 -27.53 -36.23 -15.77
CA GLY A 359 -28.58 -36.99 -15.10
C GLY A 359 -28.25 -38.46 -14.79
N TYR A 360 -27.20 -39.03 -15.39
CA TYR A 360 -26.89 -40.47 -15.30
C TYR A 360 -25.80 -40.84 -14.28
N SER A 361 -25.09 -39.86 -13.69
CA SER A 361 -23.97 -40.14 -12.78
C SER A 361 -24.45 -40.55 -11.37
N LYS A 362 -24.05 -41.75 -10.92
CA LYS A 362 -24.36 -42.34 -9.60
C LYS A 362 -23.51 -41.77 -8.45
N ASN A 363 -22.62 -40.81 -8.70
CA ASN A 363 -21.63 -40.38 -7.71
C ASN A 363 -22.16 -39.30 -6.72
N GLU A 364 -21.73 -39.44 -5.46
CA GLU A 364 -22.00 -38.51 -4.37
C GLU A 364 -21.36 -37.13 -4.61
N THR A 365 -22.01 -36.07 -4.14
CA THR A 365 -21.44 -34.71 -4.15
C THR A 365 -20.16 -34.69 -3.32
N LYS A 366 -19.03 -34.24 -3.88
CA LYS A 366 -17.74 -34.15 -3.18
C LYS A 366 -17.14 -32.76 -3.35
N SER A 367 -16.69 -32.16 -2.26
CA SER A 367 -15.95 -30.90 -2.31
C SER A 367 -14.54 -31.17 -2.83
N PHE A 368 -14.09 -30.40 -3.82
CA PHE A 368 -12.72 -30.45 -4.32
C PHE A 368 -12.09 -29.06 -4.33
N TYR A 369 -10.77 -29.02 -4.22
CA TYR A 369 -10.00 -27.77 -4.20
C TYR A 369 -9.30 -27.58 -5.52
N THR A 370 -9.37 -26.36 -6.04
CA THR A 370 -8.60 -25.94 -7.20
C THR A 370 -7.52 -24.96 -6.78
N LEU A 371 -6.40 -24.95 -7.51
CA LEU A 371 -5.36 -23.96 -7.28
C LEU A 371 -5.92 -22.54 -7.43
N GLY A 372 -5.91 -21.77 -6.34
CA GLY A 372 -6.08 -20.32 -6.40
C GLY A 372 -4.91 -19.72 -7.16
N SER A 373 -5.17 -18.81 -8.10
CA SER A 373 -4.14 -18.19 -8.94
C SER A 373 -2.96 -17.62 -8.14
N GLY A 374 -3.16 -17.20 -6.88
CA GLY A 374 -2.08 -16.71 -6.01
C GLY A 374 -0.97 -17.72 -5.64
N GLN A 375 -1.23 -19.04 -5.66
CA GLN A 375 -0.24 -20.05 -5.23
C GLN A 375 0.63 -20.61 -6.38
N TYR A 376 0.19 -20.47 -7.63
CA TYR A 376 0.92 -20.97 -8.81
C TYR A 376 1.15 -19.90 -9.89
N SER A 377 0.24 -18.93 -10.07
CA SER A 377 0.39 -17.88 -11.09
C SER A 377 1.54 -16.94 -10.75
N LEU A 378 1.83 -16.65 -9.47
CA LEU A 378 2.99 -15.83 -9.11
C LEU A 378 4.33 -16.58 -9.14
N ARG A 379 4.35 -17.92 -9.18
CA ARG A 379 5.58 -18.68 -9.40
C ARG A 379 5.97 -18.77 -10.88
N ASN A 380 5.02 -18.60 -11.82
CA ASN A 380 5.23 -18.85 -13.25
C ASN A 380 4.64 -17.79 -14.23
N ALA A 381 3.96 -16.73 -13.80
CA ALA A 381 3.41 -15.69 -14.71
C ALA A 381 4.36 -14.51 -14.93
N ASP A 382 5.39 -14.34 -14.12
CA ASP A 382 6.55 -13.49 -14.47
C ASP A 382 7.57 -14.25 -15.34
N TYR A 383 7.25 -15.47 -15.77
CA TYR A 383 8.12 -16.36 -16.56
C TYR A 383 7.89 -16.30 -18.08
N SER A 384 7.14 -15.33 -18.63
CA SER A 384 7.07 -15.19 -20.09
C SER A 384 6.75 -13.77 -20.58
N TYR A 385 7.63 -12.82 -20.26
CA TYR A 385 8.06 -11.85 -21.28
C TYR A 385 9.57 -11.52 -21.24
N THR A 386 10.35 -12.27 -20.46
CA THR A 386 11.82 -12.30 -20.54
C THR A 386 12.35 -13.68 -20.10
N GLN A 387 12.10 -14.73 -20.88
CA GLN A 387 12.83 -16.00 -20.78
C GLN A 387 13.49 -16.32 -22.11
N GLU A 388 14.71 -15.82 -22.30
CA GLU A 388 15.73 -16.59 -22.99
C GLU A 388 16.55 -17.32 -21.90
N LYS A 389 16.47 -18.65 -21.86
CA LYS A 389 17.47 -19.49 -21.21
C LYS A 389 18.70 -19.49 -22.12
N ALA A 390 19.61 -18.54 -21.95
CA ALA A 390 20.92 -18.60 -22.58
C ALA A 390 21.91 -19.34 -21.65
N SER A 391 22.41 -20.48 -22.09
CA SER A 391 23.71 -20.97 -21.63
C SER A 391 24.77 -20.08 -22.26
N TYR A 392 25.45 -19.26 -21.45
CA TYR A 392 26.42 -18.29 -21.96
C TYR A 392 27.75 -18.99 -22.26
N ASP A 393 28.06 -19.12 -23.55
CA ASP A 393 29.43 -19.39 -24.00
C ASP A 393 30.21 -18.08 -23.95
N LEU A 394 31.10 -17.96 -22.96
CA LEU A 394 31.89 -16.76 -22.70
C LEU A 394 32.95 -16.46 -23.78
N THR A 395 33.04 -17.31 -24.82
CA THR A 395 33.99 -17.13 -25.93
C THR A 395 33.37 -16.48 -27.18
N ALA A 396 32.03 -16.41 -27.28
CA ALA A 396 31.35 -15.81 -28.42
C ALA A 396 31.08 -14.31 -28.19
N ARG A 397 31.71 -13.46 -29.00
CA ARG A 397 31.51 -11.99 -28.98
C ARG A 397 30.11 -11.65 -29.50
N TYR A 398 29.16 -11.33 -28.63
CA TYR A 398 28.10 -10.32 -28.83
C TYR A 398 27.50 -9.86 -27.47
N ASP A 399 26.75 -8.76 -27.55
CA ASP A 399 26.58 -7.63 -26.64
C ASP A 399 25.97 -7.95 -25.25
N SER A 400 26.66 -7.59 -24.16
CA SER A 400 26.17 -7.81 -22.78
C SER A 400 26.36 -6.57 -21.91
N SER A 401 25.24 -6.03 -21.42
CA SER A 401 25.13 -4.83 -20.58
C SER A 401 25.40 -5.07 -19.09
N SER A 402 25.85 -6.26 -18.68
CA SER A 402 26.13 -6.61 -17.28
C SER A 402 27.64 -6.67 -16.99
N ALA A 403 28.12 -5.80 -16.10
CA ALA A 403 29.52 -5.76 -15.68
C ALA A 403 29.97 -7.02 -14.91
N LEU A 404 29.03 -7.69 -14.23
CA LEU A 404 29.27 -8.97 -13.53
C LEU A 404 29.72 -10.07 -14.50
N LEU A 405 29.06 -10.19 -15.67
CA LEU A 405 29.36 -11.23 -16.65
C LEU A 405 30.72 -11.02 -17.34
N ARG A 406 31.10 -9.76 -17.60
CA ARG A 406 32.41 -9.40 -18.16
C ARG A 406 33.57 -9.67 -17.19
N ALA A 407 33.34 -9.45 -15.89
CA ALA A 407 34.33 -9.75 -14.86
C ALA A 407 34.56 -11.26 -14.72
N LEU A 408 33.47 -12.05 -14.75
CA LEU A 408 33.52 -13.50 -14.68
C LEU A 408 34.20 -14.13 -15.92
N ALA A 409 33.97 -13.57 -17.12
CA ALA A 409 34.64 -14.01 -18.35
C ALA A 409 36.18 -13.87 -18.30
N LYS A 410 36.70 -12.87 -17.58
CA LYS A 410 38.16 -12.68 -17.41
C LYS A 410 38.78 -13.66 -16.41
N LEU A 411 38.03 -14.04 -15.38
CA LEU A 411 38.49 -14.97 -14.35
C LEU A 411 38.39 -16.44 -14.79
N PHE A 412 37.47 -16.75 -15.71
CA PHE A 412 37.21 -18.10 -16.22
C PHE A 412 37.12 -18.14 -17.76
N PRO A 413 38.22 -17.82 -18.48
CA PRO A 413 38.20 -17.58 -19.93
C PRO A 413 37.90 -18.82 -20.80
N SER A 414 37.81 -20.02 -20.20
CA SER A 414 37.60 -21.28 -20.92
C SER A 414 36.46 -22.13 -20.35
N SER A 415 35.62 -21.57 -19.47
CA SER A 415 34.58 -22.32 -18.76
C SER A 415 33.19 -21.81 -19.11
N THR A 416 32.26 -22.71 -19.40
CA THR A 416 30.82 -22.39 -19.49
C THR A 416 30.26 -22.28 -18.07
N ILE A 417 29.83 -21.09 -17.66
CA ILE A 417 29.34 -20.85 -16.30
C ILE A 417 27.81 -20.80 -16.30
N PRO A 418 27.12 -21.71 -15.58
CA PRO A 418 25.68 -21.65 -15.44
C PRO A 418 25.28 -20.49 -14.52
N VAL A 419 24.51 -19.55 -15.05
CA VAL A 419 23.98 -18.38 -14.34
C VAL A 419 22.46 -18.54 -14.19
N GLN A 420 21.96 -18.55 -12.96
CA GLN A 420 20.54 -18.54 -12.61
C GLN A 420 20.20 -17.21 -11.93
N PHE A 421 19.06 -16.61 -12.26
CA PHE A 421 18.56 -15.42 -11.56
C PHE A 421 17.32 -15.79 -10.76
N ARG A 422 17.30 -15.52 -9.45
CA ARG A 422 16.16 -15.77 -8.56
C ARG A 422 15.97 -14.59 -7.61
N ILE A 423 14.75 -14.06 -7.51
CA ILE A 423 14.35 -13.07 -6.49
C ILE A 423 15.34 -11.88 -6.41
N GLY A 424 15.68 -11.27 -7.56
CA GLY A 424 16.60 -10.12 -7.58
C GLY A 424 18.08 -10.44 -7.40
N VAL A 425 18.45 -11.71 -7.26
CA VAL A 425 19.82 -12.18 -6.98
C VAL A 425 20.33 -13.11 -8.09
N TYR A 426 21.54 -12.86 -8.59
CA TYR A 426 22.25 -13.76 -9.49
C TYR A 426 22.86 -14.92 -8.68
N HIS A 427 22.34 -16.12 -8.88
CA HIS A 427 22.94 -17.38 -8.46
C HIS A 427 23.87 -17.89 -9.55
N ILE A 428 25.18 -17.77 -9.32
CA ILE A 428 26.21 -18.14 -10.28
C ILE A 428 27.03 -19.27 -9.65
N GLU A 429 26.99 -20.45 -10.23
CA GLU A 429 27.82 -21.58 -9.78
C GLU A 429 29.19 -21.49 -10.45
N LEU A 430 30.20 -21.08 -9.68
CA LEU A 430 31.56 -20.96 -10.17
C LEU A 430 32.24 -22.34 -10.20
N PRO A 431 33.02 -22.63 -11.25
CA PRO A 431 33.68 -23.93 -11.40
C PRO A 431 34.74 -24.20 -10.32
N ARG A 432 35.21 -23.15 -9.61
CA ARG A 432 36.03 -23.25 -8.40
C ARG A 432 35.78 -22.08 -7.47
N LYS A 433 36.14 -22.22 -6.19
CA LYS A 433 36.19 -21.11 -5.23
C LYS A 433 37.16 -20.01 -5.70
N LEU A 434 36.76 -18.76 -5.51
CA LEU A 434 37.59 -17.59 -5.74
C LEU A 434 38.56 -17.37 -4.58
N THR A 435 39.73 -16.85 -4.89
CA THR A 435 40.64 -16.33 -3.86
C THR A 435 40.14 -14.97 -3.35
N PRO A 436 40.51 -14.56 -2.13
CA PRO A 436 40.05 -13.28 -1.56
C PRO A 436 40.36 -12.06 -2.45
N THR A 437 41.45 -12.11 -3.21
CA THR A 437 41.85 -11.06 -4.17
C THR A 437 40.95 -11.04 -5.41
N GLU A 438 40.58 -12.21 -5.95
CA GLU A 438 39.66 -12.33 -7.09
C GLU A 438 38.23 -11.91 -6.68
N GLU A 439 37.81 -12.23 -5.45
CA GLU A 439 36.52 -11.83 -4.90
C GLU A 439 36.40 -10.31 -4.74
N LYS A 440 37.48 -9.67 -4.28
CA LYS A 440 37.58 -8.21 -4.19
C LYS A 440 37.49 -7.55 -5.59
N GLN A 441 38.23 -8.06 -6.57
CA GLN A 441 38.18 -7.55 -7.96
C GLN A 441 36.80 -7.70 -8.59
N LEU A 442 36.11 -8.82 -8.35
CA LEU A 442 34.76 -9.05 -8.86
C LEU A 442 33.77 -8.04 -8.25
N ARG A 443 33.84 -7.84 -6.93
CA ARG A 443 32.99 -6.89 -6.19
C ARG A 443 33.20 -5.46 -6.69
N ASP A 444 34.45 -5.03 -6.86
CA ASP A 444 34.79 -3.69 -7.32
C ASP A 444 34.31 -3.44 -8.77
N THR A 445 34.39 -4.45 -9.64
CA THR A 445 33.94 -4.35 -11.05
C THR A 445 32.41 -4.31 -11.18
N VAL A 446 31.67 -5.02 -10.31
CA VAL A 446 30.20 -5.01 -10.28
C VAL A 446 29.67 -3.68 -9.76
N LEU A 447 30.31 -3.13 -8.74
CA LEU A 447 30.01 -1.79 -8.21
C LEU A 447 30.20 -0.71 -9.29
N ALA A 448 31.28 -0.82 -10.08
CA ALA A 448 31.59 0.14 -11.16
C ALA A 448 30.63 0.09 -12.37
N GLY A 449 29.82 -0.97 -12.52
CA GLY A 449 28.97 -1.16 -13.71
C GLY A 449 27.49 -1.39 -13.44
N SER A 450 27.03 -1.21 -12.20
CA SER A 450 25.59 -1.14 -11.88
C SER A 450 25.00 0.21 -12.31
N HIS A 451 23.67 0.32 -12.42
CA HIS A 451 22.88 1.50 -12.85
C HIS A 451 23.30 2.87 -12.27
N TYR A 452 24.14 2.86 -11.23
CA TYR A 452 24.80 3.99 -10.60
C TYR A 452 25.61 4.88 -11.57
N THR A 453 26.40 4.32 -12.50
CA THR A 453 27.25 5.13 -13.40
C THR A 453 26.45 5.84 -14.49
N ARG A 454 25.33 5.26 -14.93
CA ARG A 454 24.43 5.88 -15.93
C ARG A 454 23.63 7.04 -15.35
N ILE A 455 23.31 6.95 -14.05
CA ILE A 455 22.73 8.04 -13.25
C ILE A 455 23.79 9.09 -12.95
N GLN A 456 25.05 8.70 -12.72
CA GLN A 456 26.16 9.63 -12.54
C GLN A 456 26.51 10.38 -13.84
N GLU A 457 26.53 9.72 -15.01
CA GLU A 457 26.68 10.36 -16.33
C GLU A 457 25.47 11.25 -16.70
N GLN A 458 24.25 10.88 -16.29
CA GLN A 458 23.06 11.74 -16.43
C GLN A 458 23.10 12.94 -15.48
N ASN A 459 23.63 12.78 -14.26
CA ASN A 459 23.80 13.86 -13.27
C ASN A 459 24.98 14.78 -13.60
N GLU A 460 26.03 14.27 -14.26
CA GLU A 460 27.12 15.08 -14.83
C GLU A 460 26.61 15.87 -16.04
N ARG A 461 25.79 15.29 -16.92
CA ARG A 461 25.07 16.04 -17.97
C ARG A 461 24.10 17.09 -17.41
N TYR A 462 23.45 16.81 -16.28
CA TYR A 462 22.59 17.76 -15.57
C TYR A 462 23.38 18.88 -14.90
N SER A 463 24.57 18.57 -14.37
CA SER A 463 25.53 19.55 -13.82
C SER A 463 26.14 20.43 -14.92
N ASP A 464 26.46 19.87 -16.09
CA ASP A 464 26.93 20.63 -17.25
C ASP A 464 25.84 21.57 -17.79
N LEU A 465 24.58 21.15 -17.79
CA LEU A 465 23.42 22.00 -18.12
C LEU A 465 23.21 23.13 -17.09
N GLN A 466 23.42 22.87 -15.79
CA GLN A 466 23.40 23.90 -14.74
C GLN A 466 24.59 24.86 -14.82
N HIS A 467 25.78 24.37 -15.21
CA HIS A 467 26.97 25.21 -15.38
C HIS A 467 26.86 26.12 -16.63
N THR A 468 26.12 25.66 -17.65
CA THR A 468 25.78 26.45 -18.84
C THR A 468 24.68 27.49 -18.52
N ALA A 469 23.75 27.17 -17.61
CA ALA A 469 22.73 28.10 -17.12
C ALA A 469 23.28 29.17 -16.15
N GLN A 470 24.37 28.89 -15.43
CA GLN A 470 25.03 29.87 -14.54
C GLN A 470 25.87 30.94 -15.28
N LYS A 471 26.02 30.87 -16.61
CA LYS A 471 26.79 31.85 -17.39
C LYS A 471 25.95 32.82 -18.23
N GLY A 472 24.63 32.86 -18.06
CA GLY A 472 23.75 33.71 -18.87
C GLY A 472 22.61 34.35 -18.09
N ASP A 473 22.95 35.47 -17.43
CA ASP A 473 22.16 36.63 -17.04
C ASP A 473 20.78 36.50 -16.34
N LEU A 474 20.64 37.32 -15.30
CA LEU A 474 19.47 37.43 -14.42
C LEU A 474 18.28 38.13 -15.11
N GLN A 475 17.07 37.81 -14.66
CA GLN A 475 16.08 38.73 -14.07
C GLN A 475 14.64 38.35 -14.45
N GLY A 476 13.85 38.01 -13.42
CA GLY A 476 12.41 38.08 -13.52
C GLY A 476 11.68 37.13 -12.57
N LYS A 477 11.04 37.75 -11.56
CA LYS A 477 9.92 37.20 -10.78
C LYS A 477 10.29 36.32 -9.58
N LYS A 478 10.63 37.04 -8.50
CA LYS A 478 10.47 36.58 -7.13
C LYS A 478 9.52 37.56 -6.44
N GLN A 479 8.22 37.40 -6.67
CA GLN A 479 7.16 38.10 -5.94
C GLN A 479 5.82 37.45 -6.32
N ASP A 480 5.25 36.72 -5.36
CA ASP A 480 3.82 36.71 -5.02
C ASP A 480 3.44 35.35 -4.48
N LEU A 481 3.79 35.17 -3.22
CA LEU A 481 3.37 34.03 -2.44
C LEU A 481 3.48 34.52 -0.98
N LEU A 482 2.43 35.22 -0.51
CA LEU A 482 2.01 35.28 0.91
C LEU A 482 0.59 35.81 1.13
N GLY A 483 -0.36 34.89 1.35
CA GLY A 483 -1.70 35.14 1.91
C GLY A 483 -2.75 34.15 1.39
N SER A 484 -3.65 33.54 2.15
CA SER A 484 -3.99 33.57 3.59
C SER A 484 -4.96 32.39 3.82
N LEU A 485 -4.85 31.72 4.97
CA LEU A 485 -5.76 30.69 5.50
C LEU A 485 -6.63 31.32 6.60
N HIS A 486 -7.95 31.07 6.62
CA HIS A 486 -8.70 30.94 7.89
C HIS A 486 -10.08 30.27 7.78
N GLY A 487 -10.32 29.35 8.74
CA GLY A 487 -11.60 28.98 9.38
C GLY A 487 -12.49 27.98 8.63
N SER A 488 -13.24 27.05 9.25
CA SER A 488 -13.37 26.53 10.63
C SER A 488 -14.33 25.32 10.56
N SER A 489 -14.17 24.36 11.48
CA SER A 489 -14.83 23.03 11.56
C SER A 489 -16.37 23.04 11.73
N PRO A 490 -17.10 21.98 11.31
CA PRO A 490 -18.46 21.72 11.83
C PRO A 490 -18.71 20.31 12.40
N THR A 491 -19.70 20.32 13.29
CA THR A 491 -20.30 19.30 14.17
C THR A 491 -21.14 18.21 13.47
N VAL A 492 -21.26 17.05 14.13
CA VAL A 492 -22.03 15.84 13.76
C VAL A 492 -23.51 15.90 14.18
N PRO A 493 -24.47 15.36 13.40
CA PRO A 493 -25.77 14.93 13.93
C PRO A 493 -26.20 13.48 13.60
N GLU A 494 -26.55 12.78 14.70
CA GLU A 494 -27.63 11.82 15.02
C GLU A 494 -28.21 10.75 14.05
N TYR A 495 -28.49 9.59 14.68
CA TYR A 495 -29.03 8.32 14.17
C TYR A 495 -30.42 8.01 14.76
N ILE A 496 -31.33 7.36 14.00
CA ILE A 496 -32.59 6.78 14.52
C ILE A 496 -32.86 5.37 13.91
N PRO A 497 -33.36 4.38 14.71
CA PRO A 497 -33.18 2.93 14.49
C PRO A 497 -34.45 2.13 14.12
N GLY A 498 -34.27 0.87 13.68
CA GLY A 498 -35.29 -0.18 13.81
C GLY A 498 -35.13 -1.46 12.97
N ARG A 499 -34.56 -2.53 13.54
CA ARG A 499 -35.10 -3.92 13.51
C ARG A 499 -34.29 -4.87 14.44
N PRO A 500 -34.93 -5.89 15.06
CA PRO A 500 -34.42 -6.55 16.27
C PRO A 500 -33.55 -7.78 16.01
N ILE A 501 -32.55 -7.99 16.86
CA ILE A 501 -31.70 -9.20 16.93
C ILE A 501 -32.05 -9.96 18.24
N PRO A 502 -32.02 -11.31 18.29
CA PRO A 502 -32.61 -12.10 19.37
C PRO A 502 -31.91 -11.92 20.72
N ILE A 503 -32.72 -11.87 21.77
CA ILE A 503 -32.28 -11.83 23.17
C ILE A 503 -31.83 -13.24 23.60
N LEU A 504 -30.58 -13.36 24.05
CA LEU A 504 -30.14 -14.44 24.95
C LEU A 504 -30.06 -13.87 26.37
N ALA A 505 -30.76 -14.51 27.30
CA ALA A 505 -30.95 -14.06 28.68
C ALA A 505 -29.63 -13.99 29.50
N PRO A 506 -29.56 -13.12 30.53
CA PRO A 506 -28.39 -13.01 31.40
C PRO A 506 -28.37 -14.13 32.46
N ASP A 507 -27.20 -14.78 32.62
CA ASP A 507 -26.89 -15.68 33.74
C ASP A 507 -26.48 -14.83 34.97
N PRO A 508 -27.09 -15.01 36.16
CA PRO A 508 -26.96 -14.10 37.30
C PRO A 508 -25.69 -14.44 38.09
N GLY A 509 -24.56 -13.88 37.68
CA GLY A 509 -23.28 -14.12 38.38
C GLY A 509 -22.13 -13.17 38.03
N ARG A 510 -22.42 -11.96 37.52
CA ARG A 510 -21.40 -10.97 37.14
C ARG A 510 -21.01 -10.05 38.30
N SER A 511 -19.70 -9.88 38.50
CA SER A 511 -19.12 -8.64 39.04
C SER A 511 -19.14 -7.54 37.95
N PRO A 512 -19.34 -6.26 38.28
CA PRO A 512 -19.39 -5.18 37.30
C PRO A 512 -17.97 -4.86 36.77
N GLY A 513 -17.72 -5.02 35.47
CA GLY A 513 -16.50 -4.51 34.81
C GLY A 513 -15.74 -5.46 33.87
N SER A 514 -16.15 -6.71 33.67
CA SER A 514 -15.42 -7.67 32.82
C SER A 514 -16.07 -7.87 31.44
N LYS A 515 -15.31 -7.62 30.35
CA LYS A 515 -15.64 -8.04 28.97
C LYS A 515 -14.79 -9.26 28.59
N ALA A 516 -15.42 -10.33 28.12
CA ALA A 516 -14.74 -11.49 27.55
C ALA A 516 -14.63 -11.33 26.02
N TYR A 517 -13.45 -11.56 25.44
CA TYR A 517 -13.21 -11.45 24.00
C TYR A 517 -13.12 -12.83 23.34
N LYS A 518 -13.68 -12.96 22.14
CA LYS A 518 -13.63 -14.16 21.30
C LYS A 518 -12.54 -13.98 20.23
N PHE A 519 -11.61 -14.92 20.15
CA PHE A 519 -10.48 -14.89 19.22
C PHE A 519 -10.84 -15.54 17.88
N LEU A 520 -10.41 -14.92 16.78
CA LEU A 520 -10.34 -15.53 15.46
C LEU A 520 -8.90 -15.36 14.97
N ASN A 521 -8.19 -16.48 14.86
CA ASN A 521 -6.80 -16.51 14.40
C ASN A 521 -6.78 -16.61 12.86
N LEU A 522 -6.03 -15.75 12.19
CA LEU A 522 -5.82 -15.79 10.74
C LEU A 522 -4.40 -16.31 10.43
N SER A 523 -4.14 -17.57 10.81
CA SER A 523 -3.11 -18.41 10.19
C SER A 523 -3.32 -19.88 10.60
N ASP A 524 -3.81 -20.68 9.66
CA ASP A 524 -3.92 -22.14 9.58
C ASP A 524 -4.00 -23.05 10.83
N ALA A 525 -5.12 -23.79 10.84
CA ALA A 525 -5.33 -25.19 11.22
C ALA A 525 -5.68 -25.54 12.68
N ASP A 526 -6.81 -26.23 12.80
CA ASP A 526 -7.25 -27.06 13.92
C ASP A 526 -6.10 -27.81 14.60
N LYS A 527 -5.76 -27.39 15.82
CA LYS A 527 -5.52 -28.29 16.96
C LYS A 527 -6.03 -27.62 18.23
N SER A 528 -6.88 -28.34 18.94
CA SER A 528 -7.55 -27.98 20.18
C SER A 528 -6.65 -27.26 21.21
N GLY A 529 -7.05 -26.04 21.54
CA GLY A 529 -6.51 -25.24 22.65
C GLY A 529 -7.41 -24.02 22.88
N TYR A 530 -8.40 -24.14 23.76
CA TYR A 530 -9.22 -23.02 24.21
C TYR A 530 -8.37 -22.07 25.08
N THR A 531 -8.36 -20.77 24.80
CA THR A 531 -7.81 -19.76 25.71
C THR A 531 -8.95 -18.89 26.25
N TRP A 532 -9.25 -19.03 27.53
CA TRP A 532 -10.27 -18.26 28.24
C TRP A 532 -9.63 -17.03 28.90
N GLY A 533 -10.25 -15.86 28.73
CA GLY A 533 -10.12 -14.68 29.59
C GLY A 533 -8.78 -13.94 29.60
N LEU A 534 -8.62 -12.93 28.73
CA LEU A 534 -7.55 -11.94 28.86
C LEU A 534 -8.01 -10.79 29.76
N TYR A 535 -7.41 -10.65 30.94
CA TYR A 535 -7.45 -9.39 31.69
C TYR A 535 -6.55 -8.37 30.97
N ALA A 536 -7.09 -7.20 30.66
CA ALA A 536 -6.37 -6.11 29.99
C ALA A 536 -6.39 -4.84 30.87
N GLN A 537 -5.22 -4.28 31.16
CA GLN A 537 -5.08 -3.00 31.85
C GLN A 537 -4.49 -1.99 30.86
N SER A 538 -5.13 -0.83 30.66
CA SER A 538 -4.52 0.26 29.90
C SER A 538 -3.27 0.76 30.64
N ILE A 539 -2.14 0.82 29.95
CA ILE A 539 -0.86 1.27 30.50
C ILE A 539 -0.37 2.58 29.86
N GLU A 540 -0.82 2.89 28.65
CA GLU A 540 -0.50 4.14 27.95
C GLU A 540 -1.59 4.48 26.94
N THR A 541 -1.90 5.77 26.78
CA THR A 541 -2.85 6.27 25.78
C THR A 541 -2.19 7.43 25.06
N GLY A 542 -2.05 7.29 23.75
CA GLY A 542 -1.54 8.32 22.84
C GLY A 542 -2.68 8.96 22.05
N GLU A 543 -2.32 9.86 21.14
CA GLU A 543 -3.27 10.57 20.27
C GLU A 543 -3.96 9.64 19.26
N SER A 544 -3.28 8.55 18.89
CA SER A 544 -3.68 7.66 17.81
C SER A 544 -3.72 6.18 18.21
N SER A 545 -3.56 5.86 19.49
CA SER A 545 -3.59 4.46 19.96
C SER A 545 -3.61 4.36 21.47
N THR A 546 -4.13 3.24 21.98
CA THR A 546 -4.06 2.85 23.38
C THR A 546 -3.26 1.56 23.54
N VAL A 547 -2.31 1.51 24.48
CA VAL A 547 -1.51 0.32 24.80
C VAL A 547 -2.06 -0.37 26.06
N PHE A 548 -2.32 -1.67 25.93
CA PHE A 548 -2.82 -2.52 27.01
C PHE A 548 -1.76 -3.54 27.45
N GLN A 549 -1.58 -3.71 28.75
CA GLN A 549 -0.92 -4.89 29.30
C GLN A 549 -1.90 -6.06 29.36
N VAL A 550 -1.49 -7.20 28.83
CA VAL A 550 -2.33 -8.40 28.69
C VAL A 550 -1.59 -9.64 29.17
N ASN A 551 -2.27 -10.51 29.93
CA ASN A 551 -1.75 -11.81 30.37
C ASN A 551 -2.03 -12.88 29.30
N ALA A 552 -1.03 -13.28 28.51
CA ALA A 552 -1.13 -14.32 27.49
C ALA A 552 -0.70 -15.70 28.02
N MET A 553 -1.47 -16.76 27.72
CA MET A 553 -1.10 -18.14 28.05
C MET A 553 -0.29 -18.76 26.91
N THR A 554 0.90 -19.28 27.22
CA THR A 554 1.73 -19.99 26.23
C THR A 554 1.37 -21.48 26.17
N SER A 555 1.30 -22.05 24.97
CA SER A 555 1.02 -23.49 24.76
C SER A 555 2.23 -24.40 24.99
N LEU A 556 3.28 -23.91 25.65
CA LEU A 556 4.60 -24.57 25.77
C LEU A 556 4.62 -25.85 26.62
N GLY A 557 3.50 -26.22 27.25
CA GLY A 557 3.36 -27.48 28.01
C GLY A 557 3.23 -28.76 27.19
N LYS A 558 3.21 -28.72 25.84
CA LYS A 558 3.01 -29.91 24.98
C LYS A 558 4.26 -30.43 24.27
N ILE A 559 5.43 -29.79 24.43
CA ILE A 559 6.67 -30.15 23.69
C ILE A 559 7.60 -31.06 24.50
N MET A 560 7.39 -31.22 25.81
CA MET A 560 8.17 -32.15 26.63
C MET A 560 7.39 -33.44 26.84
N GLY A 561 8.06 -34.59 26.66
CA GLY A 561 7.47 -35.92 26.55
C GLY A 561 6.52 -36.35 27.68
N PRO A 562 5.91 -37.55 27.56
CA PRO A 562 4.88 -38.01 28.48
C PRO A 562 5.45 -38.13 29.90
N GLY A 563 5.16 -37.13 30.75
CA GLY A 563 5.60 -37.09 32.15
C GLY A 563 5.80 -35.71 32.77
N ALA A 564 5.85 -34.62 31.99
CA ALA A 564 6.03 -33.27 32.55
C ALA A 564 4.68 -32.61 32.89
N THR A 565 4.30 -32.61 34.18
CA THR A 565 3.26 -31.72 34.71
C THR A 565 3.86 -30.34 34.98
N THR A 566 3.65 -29.39 34.08
CA THR A 566 3.85 -27.96 34.39
C THR A 566 2.65 -27.14 33.93
N SER A 567 2.13 -26.34 34.86
CA SER A 567 1.03 -25.40 34.64
C SER A 567 1.32 -24.46 33.45
N PRO A 568 0.31 -24.03 32.67
CA PRO A 568 0.52 -23.12 31.55
C PRO A 568 1.21 -21.82 32.01
N LEU A 569 2.36 -21.52 31.40
CA LEU A 569 3.11 -20.29 31.66
C LEU A 569 2.30 -19.10 31.14
N THR A 570 1.87 -18.24 32.06
CA THR A 570 1.24 -16.95 31.75
C THR A 570 2.34 -15.91 31.59
N VAL A 571 2.45 -15.34 30.39
CA VAL A 571 3.43 -14.31 30.03
C VAL A 571 2.69 -12.99 29.83
N LYS A 572 3.24 -11.88 30.32
CA LYS A 572 2.67 -10.55 30.08
C LYS A 572 3.18 -9.99 28.76
N ILE A 573 2.26 -9.49 27.92
CA ILE A 573 2.56 -8.82 26.64
C ILE A 573 1.90 -7.45 26.59
N ALA A 574 2.39 -6.58 25.70
CA ALA A 574 1.77 -5.30 25.40
C ALA A 574 0.98 -5.38 24.10
N ILE A 575 -0.24 -4.85 24.08
CA ILE A 575 -1.10 -4.74 22.89
C ILE A 575 -1.33 -3.27 22.60
N LYS A 576 -0.72 -2.74 21.54
CA LYS A 576 -1.03 -1.41 20.99
C LYS A 576 -2.26 -1.54 20.10
N ARG A 577 -3.36 -0.93 20.49
CA ARG A 577 -4.62 -0.85 19.75
C ARG A 577 -4.74 0.53 19.13
N LEU A 578 -4.91 0.60 17.82
CA LEU A 578 -5.23 1.87 17.17
C LEU A 578 -6.66 2.28 17.51
N ASP A 579 -6.90 3.58 17.69
CA ASP A 579 -8.24 4.08 17.96
C ASP A 579 -9.16 3.85 16.76
N HIS A 580 -10.44 3.61 17.04
CA HIS A 580 -11.43 3.24 16.02
C HIS A 580 -11.64 4.28 14.91
N ASP A 581 -11.39 5.56 15.20
CA ASP A 581 -11.55 6.67 14.26
C ASP A 581 -10.37 6.82 13.28
N ILE A 582 -9.34 6.00 13.46
CA ILE A 582 -8.12 6.10 12.69
C ILE A 582 -8.26 5.35 11.38
N ALA A 583 -7.93 6.04 10.30
CA ALA A 583 -7.93 5.45 8.97
C ALA A 583 -7.06 4.17 8.91
N PRO A 584 -7.53 3.08 8.29
CA PRO A 584 -6.76 1.84 8.13
C PRO A 584 -5.38 2.01 7.47
N SER A 585 -5.11 3.14 6.81
CA SER A 585 -3.80 3.50 6.28
C SER A 585 -2.72 3.65 7.36
N TYR A 586 -3.04 4.13 8.56
CA TYR A 586 -2.09 4.23 9.67
C TYR A 586 -1.66 2.84 10.15
N PHE A 587 -2.62 1.92 10.25
CA PHE A 587 -2.35 0.50 10.50
C PHE A 587 -1.43 -0.10 9.45
N LEU A 588 -1.76 0.07 8.16
CA LEU A 588 -0.96 -0.48 7.07
C LEU A 588 0.45 0.12 7.02
N ARG A 589 0.62 1.39 7.40
CA ARG A 589 1.92 2.05 7.48
C ARG A 589 2.79 1.42 8.56
N GLU A 590 2.30 1.39 9.79
CA GLU A 590 3.02 0.80 10.93
C GLU A 590 3.29 -0.69 10.66
N TYR A 591 2.33 -1.42 10.07
CA TYR A 591 2.49 -2.81 9.68
C TYR A 591 3.60 -3.04 8.64
N LYS A 592 3.64 -2.24 7.56
CA LYS A 592 4.67 -2.37 6.51
C LYS A 592 6.07 -2.05 7.05
N ALA A 593 6.19 -0.98 7.85
CA ALA A 593 7.46 -0.62 8.47
C ALA A 593 7.97 -1.74 9.38
N LEU A 594 7.08 -2.29 10.21
CA LEU A 594 7.42 -3.38 11.12
C LEU A 594 7.66 -4.72 10.41
N GLN A 595 7.00 -5.02 9.29
CA GLN A 595 7.28 -6.20 8.47
C GLN A 595 8.71 -6.20 7.90
N GLY A 596 9.18 -5.05 7.41
CA GLY A 596 10.55 -4.91 6.92
C GLY A 596 11.58 -5.20 8.02
N ILE A 597 11.30 -4.74 9.25
CA ILE A 597 12.15 -4.91 10.43
C ILE A 597 12.14 -6.36 10.96
N THR A 598 10.95 -6.98 11.10
CA THR A 598 10.81 -8.35 11.65
C THR A 598 11.48 -9.42 10.80
N SER A 599 11.67 -9.17 9.50
CA SER A 599 12.38 -10.09 8.61
C SER A 599 13.89 -10.16 8.82
N LEU A 600 14.46 -9.20 9.55
CA LEU A 600 15.91 -8.99 9.64
C LEU A 600 16.48 -9.05 11.07
N ASP A 601 15.63 -9.02 12.10
CA ASP A 601 15.94 -9.14 13.53
C ASP A 601 17.04 -8.17 14.05
N HIS A 602 16.66 -7.19 14.88
CA HIS A 602 17.60 -6.18 15.40
C HIS A 602 17.42 -5.92 16.91
N ASP A 603 18.51 -6.03 17.68
CA ASP A 603 18.49 -6.03 19.15
C ASP A 603 17.94 -4.74 19.79
N ASN A 604 18.14 -3.59 19.14
CA ASN A 604 17.70 -2.27 19.60
C ASN A 604 16.46 -1.72 18.86
N ILE A 605 15.66 -2.58 18.22
CA ILE A 605 14.35 -2.23 17.65
C ILE A 605 13.29 -3.15 18.25
N VAL A 606 12.08 -2.63 18.53
CA VAL A 606 11.02 -3.43 19.14
C VAL A 606 10.57 -4.58 18.23
N GLU A 607 10.43 -5.77 18.82
CA GLU A 607 9.96 -6.97 18.14
C GLU A 607 8.43 -7.01 18.09
N VAL A 608 7.86 -7.36 16.95
CA VAL A 608 6.42 -7.60 16.81
C VAL A 608 6.13 -9.09 16.99
N LEU A 609 5.38 -9.44 18.04
CA LEU A 609 4.98 -10.82 18.30
C LEU A 609 3.76 -11.23 17.48
N CYS A 610 2.79 -10.34 17.32
CA CYS A 610 1.57 -10.62 16.58
C CYS A 610 0.89 -9.36 16.07
N VAL A 611 0.06 -9.51 15.05
CA VAL A 611 -0.79 -8.44 14.52
C VAL A 611 -2.16 -9.04 14.27
N PHE A 612 -3.22 -8.41 14.79
CA PHE A 612 -4.57 -8.96 14.68
C PHE A 612 -5.65 -7.88 14.72
N ARG A 613 -6.77 -8.19 14.10
CA ARG A 613 -8.00 -7.39 14.18
C ARG A 613 -8.89 -7.90 15.30
N THR A 614 -9.60 -7.00 15.96
CA THR A 614 -10.65 -7.36 16.91
C THR A 614 -11.91 -6.56 16.61
N GLU A 615 -13.04 -7.24 16.63
CA GLU A 615 -14.36 -6.62 16.52
C GLU A 615 -14.94 -6.50 17.94
N LEU A 616 -15.31 -5.28 18.32
CA LEU A 616 -15.73 -4.94 19.67
C LEU A 616 -16.94 -4.02 19.51
N GLU A 617 -18.13 -4.55 19.82
CA GLU A 617 -19.41 -3.88 19.53
C GLU A 617 -19.56 -3.60 18.02
N GLU A 618 -19.77 -2.35 17.61
CA GLU A 618 -19.92 -1.94 16.20
C GLU A 618 -18.59 -1.49 15.55
N HIS A 619 -17.48 -1.53 16.29
CA HIS A 619 -16.20 -0.96 15.85
C HIS A 619 -15.14 -2.04 15.56
N GLN A 620 -14.34 -1.78 14.52
CA GLN A 620 -13.16 -2.58 14.18
C GLN A 620 -11.91 -1.94 14.76
N TYR A 621 -11.14 -2.72 15.51
CA TYR A 621 -9.88 -2.30 16.09
C TYR A 621 -8.71 -3.08 15.50
N TYR A 622 -7.63 -2.38 15.16
CA TYR A 622 -6.38 -2.98 14.73
C TYR A 622 -5.37 -3.00 15.88
N ASN A 623 -4.72 -4.14 16.08
CA ASN A 623 -3.88 -4.38 17.25
C ASN A 623 -2.51 -4.93 16.83
N PHE A 624 -1.46 -4.41 17.46
CA PHE A 624 -0.08 -4.91 17.40
C PHE A 624 0.32 -5.44 18.78
N GLY A 625 0.85 -6.66 18.82
CA GLY A 625 1.36 -7.30 20.03
C GLY A 625 2.87 -7.25 20.10
N PHE A 626 3.40 -6.82 21.25
CA PHE A 626 4.82 -6.66 21.53
C PHE A 626 5.19 -7.33 22.86
N PRO A 627 6.47 -7.67 23.10
CA PRO A 627 6.92 -7.99 24.45
C PRO A 627 6.58 -6.83 25.39
N LEU A 628 6.15 -7.13 26.61
CA LEU A 628 5.88 -6.07 27.58
C LEU A 628 7.21 -5.42 27.99
N ALA A 629 7.40 -4.16 27.60
CA ALA A 629 8.51 -3.35 28.09
C ALA A 629 8.39 -3.13 29.60
N LEU A 630 9.52 -2.91 30.26
CA LEU A 630 9.49 -2.41 31.62
C LEU A 630 8.82 -1.03 31.63
N GLY A 631 9.06 -0.22 30.58
CA GLY A 631 8.43 1.06 30.24
C GLY A 631 9.32 1.90 29.30
N ASN A 632 9.26 3.24 29.38
CA ASN A 632 9.89 4.16 28.41
C ASN A 632 10.77 5.24 29.07
N LEU A 633 11.71 5.82 28.31
CA LEU A 633 12.65 6.83 28.83
C LEU A 633 11.94 8.08 29.35
N LYS A 634 10.82 8.51 28.76
CA LYS A 634 10.06 9.68 29.24
C LYS A 634 9.61 9.52 30.70
N ARG A 635 9.09 8.34 31.06
CA ARG A 635 8.69 8.03 32.44
C ARG A 635 9.90 7.90 33.36
N LEU A 636 10.97 7.28 32.88
CA LEU A 636 12.23 7.15 33.61
C LEU A 636 12.80 8.53 33.97
N PHE A 637 12.88 9.46 33.00
CA PHE A 637 13.38 10.81 33.19
C PHE A 637 12.53 11.67 34.12
N ARG A 638 11.24 11.34 34.29
CA ARG A 638 10.32 12.04 35.21
C ARG A 638 10.34 11.47 36.63
N GLY A 639 10.98 10.33 36.88
CA GLY A 639 10.90 9.62 38.16
C GLY A 639 9.53 8.99 38.43
N ASP A 640 8.66 8.87 37.42
CA ASP A 640 7.32 8.28 37.54
C ASP A 640 7.39 6.75 37.33
N TYR A 641 8.12 6.08 38.21
CA TYR A 641 8.39 4.65 38.13
C TYR A 641 8.18 3.90 39.45
N ASN A 642 7.27 2.92 39.43
CA ASN A 642 6.89 2.10 40.59
C ASN A 642 8.02 1.22 41.17
N SER A 643 9.24 1.25 40.62
CA SER A 643 10.39 0.42 41.01
C SER A 643 11.73 1.17 40.90
N GLU A 644 11.75 2.42 41.36
CA GLU A 644 12.86 3.37 41.22
C GLU A 644 14.22 2.77 41.67
N ILE A 645 14.25 2.05 42.79
CA ILE A 645 15.49 1.49 43.38
C ILE A 645 16.12 0.40 42.49
N THR A 646 15.31 -0.48 41.87
CA THR A 646 15.81 -1.62 41.09
C THR A 646 16.28 -1.20 39.71
N ILE A 647 15.67 -0.20 39.08
CA ILE A 647 16.12 0.27 37.76
C ILE A 647 17.40 1.08 37.92
N MET A 648 17.46 1.98 38.93
CA MET A 648 18.63 2.81 39.17
C MET A 648 19.90 2.00 39.42
N SER A 649 19.81 0.84 40.07
CA SER A 649 20.98 -0.05 40.30
C SER A 649 21.53 -0.71 39.03
N HIS A 650 20.81 -0.68 37.91
CA HIS A 650 21.22 -1.30 36.64
C HIS A 650 21.47 -0.28 35.52
N THR A 651 21.37 1.02 35.82
CA THR A 651 21.58 2.12 34.86
C THR A 651 22.98 2.15 34.26
N GLN A 652 23.98 1.53 34.90
CA GLN A 652 25.32 1.41 34.33
C GLN A 652 25.32 0.74 32.96
N SER A 653 24.43 -0.20 32.72
CA SER A 653 24.29 -0.88 31.42
C SER A 653 23.75 0.04 30.31
N LEU A 654 23.09 1.16 30.66
CA LEU A 654 22.57 2.11 29.68
C LEU A 654 23.66 2.91 28.98
N TRP A 655 24.84 3.04 29.59
CA TRP A 655 26.00 3.67 28.97
C TRP A 655 26.38 3.01 27.64
N THR A 656 26.27 1.69 27.52
CA THR A 656 26.57 0.98 26.25
C THR A 656 25.42 1.03 25.23
N GLN A 657 24.25 1.54 25.62
CA GLN A 657 23.07 1.57 24.74
C GLN A 657 23.08 2.72 23.74
N PHE A 658 23.96 3.72 23.91
CA PHE A 658 24.17 4.77 22.91
C PHE A 658 24.62 4.17 21.57
N GLU A 659 25.56 3.23 21.62
CA GLU A 659 26.02 2.47 20.45
C GLU A 659 24.83 1.73 19.80
N GLY A 660 24.07 0.99 20.59
CA GLY A 660 22.95 0.17 20.09
C GLY A 660 21.86 0.99 19.40
N LEU A 661 21.49 2.14 19.98
CA LEU A 661 20.51 3.06 19.37
C LEU A 661 21.05 3.72 18.09
N ALA A 662 22.34 4.07 18.05
CA ALA A 662 22.96 4.57 16.82
C ALA A 662 23.02 3.48 15.73
N ASN A 663 23.30 2.22 16.09
CA ASN A 663 23.27 1.10 15.17
C ASN A 663 21.86 0.82 14.62
N ALA A 664 20.83 0.92 15.47
CA ALA A 664 19.45 0.84 15.02
C ALA A 664 19.15 1.91 13.96
N LEU A 665 19.65 3.14 14.15
CA LEU A 665 19.46 4.20 13.19
C LEU A 665 20.24 3.97 11.88
N VAL A 666 21.45 3.40 11.96
CA VAL A 666 22.21 2.93 10.79
C VAL A 666 21.40 1.91 9.99
N PHE A 667 20.83 0.93 10.68
CA PHE A 667 20.02 -0.11 10.07
C PHE A 667 18.78 0.48 9.37
N LEU A 668 18.06 1.39 10.02
CA LEU A 668 16.91 2.07 9.41
C LEU A 668 17.32 2.88 8.17
N HIS A 669 18.34 3.72 8.29
CA HIS A 669 18.72 4.68 7.25
C HIS A 669 19.39 4.02 6.03
N GLU A 670 20.24 3.03 6.26
CA GLU A 670 21.12 2.47 5.22
C GLU A 670 20.68 1.11 4.72
N THR A 671 20.03 0.29 5.54
CA THR A 671 19.54 -1.04 5.15
C THR A 671 18.09 -0.99 4.67
N LEU A 672 17.23 -0.30 5.43
CA LEU A 672 15.80 -0.19 5.11
C LEU A 672 15.44 1.06 4.32
N HIS A 673 16.39 1.99 4.13
CA HIS A 673 16.15 3.30 3.51
C HIS A 673 14.93 4.01 4.12
N MET A 674 14.80 3.94 5.44
CA MET A 674 13.63 4.39 6.19
C MET A 674 14.01 5.49 7.18
N ALA A 675 13.19 6.54 7.26
CA ALA A 675 13.27 7.51 8.35
C ALA A 675 12.19 7.20 9.41
N HIS A 676 12.54 7.33 10.69
CA HIS A 676 11.65 7.05 11.82
C HIS A 676 10.67 8.20 12.07
N ARG A 677 11.15 9.45 12.00
CA ARG A 677 10.39 10.72 12.14
C ARG A 677 9.79 11.02 13.50
N ASP A 678 9.66 10.05 14.40
CA ASP A 678 9.14 10.29 15.77
C ASP A 678 10.09 9.79 16.89
N ILE A 679 11.40 9.99 16.73
CA ILE A 679 12.38 9.64 17.77
C ILE A 679 12.24 10.64 18.93
N LYS A 680 11.88 10.13 20.11
CA LYS A 680 11.74 10.90 21.37
C LYS A 680 11.73 9.95 22.57
N PRO A 681 11.92 10.43 23.82
CA PRO A 681 12.01 9.55 24.99
C PRO A 681 10.80 8.65 25.27
N SER A 682 9.58 9.01 24.83
CA SER A 682 8.41 8.12 24.99
C SER A 682 8.45 6.91 24.06
N ASN A 683 9.17 7.02 22.94
CA ASN A 683 9.24 6.01 21.89
C ASN A 683 10.53 5.18 21.98
N ILE A 684 11.29 5.32 23.07
CA ILE A 684 12.44 4.48 23.41
C ILE A 684 12.08 3.68 24.65
N LEU A 685 11.83 2.39 24.43
CA LEU A 685 11.42 1.44 25.44
C LEU A 685 12.64 0.74 26.03
N PHE A 686 12.53 0.26 27.27
CA PHE A 686 13.61 -0.52 27.88
C PHE A 686 13.13 -1.86 28.44
N TYR A 687 14.01 -2.85 28.29
CA TYR A 687 13.77 -4.26 28.59
C TYR A 687 14.92 -4.81 29.42
N TRP A 688 14.69 -5.95 30.09
CA TRP A 688 15.78 -6.79 30.54
C TRP A 688 16.39 -7.52 29.34
N ASP A 689 17.72 -7.61 29.30
CA ASP A 689 18.41 -8.54 28.43
C ASP A 689 18.06 -10.00 28.76
N LYS A 690 18.50 -10.95 27.94
CA LYS A 690 18.22 -12.38 28.15
C LYS A 690 18.76 -12.90 29.50
N SER A 691 19.77 -12.23 30.07
CA SER A 691 20.36 -12.60 31.35
C SER A 691 19.58 -12.06 32.56
N GLY A 692 18.74 -11.05 32.35
CA GLY A 692 17.98 -10.38 33.41
C GLY A 692 18.80 -9.36 34.20
N THR A 693 20.02 -9.05 33.77
CA THR A 693 20.96 -8.20 34.52
C THR A 693 21.19 -6.84 33.89
N ASN A 694 21.01 -6.71 32.57
CA ASN A 694 21.27 -5.46 31.87
C ASN A 694 19.98 -4.88 31.27
N LEU A 695 19.92 -3.55 31.22
CA LEU A 695 18.85 -2.83 30.54
C LEU A 695 19.22 -2.66 29.06
N VAL A 696 18.30 -3.02 28.19
CA VAL A 696 18.43 -2.86 26.73
C VAL A 696 17.41 -1.84 26.24
N LEU A 697 17.86 -0.85 25.48
CA LEU A 697 16.99 0.16 24.88
C LEU A 697 16.56 -0.27 23.47
N ARG A 698 15.27 -0.11 23.16
CA ARG A 698 14.70 -0.40 21.84
C ARG A 698 13.86 0.76 21.33
N ILE A 699 14.08 1.13 20.07
CA ILE A 699 13.24 2.10 19.35
C ILE A 699 11.89 1.45 19.04
N ALA A 700 10.81 2.18 19.29
CA ALA A 700 9.43 1.76 19.08
C ALA A 700 8.61 2.87 18.39
N ASP A 701 7.36 2.53 18.04
CA ASP A 701 6.38 3.41 17.42
C ASP A 701 6.75 3.92 16.01
N PHE A 702 6.58 3.03 15.03
CA PHE A 702 6.87 3.28 13.63
C PHE A 702 5.67 3.89 12.88
N GLY A 703 4.65 4.40 13.58
CA GLY A 703 3.43 4.96 12.99
C GLY A 703 3.63 6.19 12.10
N LEU A 704 4.77 6.87 12.22
CA LEU A 704 5.17 8.01 11.36
C LEU A 704 6.35 7.69 10.42
N SER A 705 6.85 6.45 10.44
CA SER A 705 8.00 6.06 9.61
C SER A 705 7.68 6.08 8.11
N VAL A 706 8.69 6.39 7.30
CA VAL A 706 8.57 6.51 5.83
C VAL A 706 9.70 5.77 5.13
N ASP A 707 9.37 5.05 4.06
CA ASP A 707 10.31 4.48 3.10
C ASP A 707 10.74 5.54 2.07
N LEU A 708 12.04 5.83 2.03
CA LEU A 708 12.65 6.88 1.21
C LEU A 708 13.06 6.40 -0.19
N THR A 709 12.87 5.12 -0.53
CA THR A 709 13.20 4.57 -1.87
C THR A 709 12.28 5.11 -2.98
N SER A 710 11.16 5.73 -2.60
CA SER A 710 10.18 6.30 -3.52
C SER A 710 10.18 7.83 -3.43
N ALA A 711 10.61 8.53 -4.49
CA ALA A 711 10.66 10.02 -4.52
C ALA A 711 9.30 10.68 -4.20
N ILE A 712 8.19 10.02 -4.54
CA ILE A 712 6.81 10.49 -4.27
C ILE A 712 6.42 10.34 -2.79
N ALA A 713 7.02 9.40 -2.05
CA ALA A 713 6.73 9.18 -0.63
C ALA A 713 7.25 10.33 0.24
N ILE A 714 8.45 10.83 -0.07
CA ILE A 714 9.06 11.99 0.61
C ILE A 714 8.21 13.26 0.40
N GLU A 715 7.67 13.45 -0.82
CA GLU A 715 6.92 14.67 -1.17
C GLU A 715 5.53 14.77 -0.52
N LYS A 716 4.78 13.66 -0.39
CA LYS A 716 3.45 13.68 0.23
C LYS A 716 3.50 13.60 1.76
N GLU A 717 4.48 12.88 2.31
CA GLU A 717 4.46 12.52 3.73
C GLU A 717 5.16 13.54 4.62
N SER A 718 6.08 14.35 4.08
CA SER A 718 6.76 15.42 4.84
C SER A 718 5.78 16.53 5.28
N LYS A 719 4.71 16.77 4.51
CA LYS A 719 3.70 17.79 4.83
C LYS A 719 2.61 17.35 5.83
N ALA A 720 2.43 16.04 6.04
CA ALA A 720 1.22 15.50 6.69
C ALA A 720 1.42 14.92 8.10
N ALA A 721 2.64 14.90 8.64
CA ALA A 721 2.90 14.34 9.97
C ALA A 721 3.76 15.29 10.80
N SER A 722 3.11 16.09 11.64
CA SER A 722 3.77 16.85 12.70
C SER A 722 3.86 15.96 13.95
N SER A 723 5.08 15.61 14.34
CA SER A 723 5.38 15.28 15.74
C SER A 723 5.30 16.58 16.55
N PRO A 724 5.09 16.55 17.88
CA PRO A 724 5.33 17.72 18.71
C PRO A 724 6.76 18.25 18.46
N TRP A 725 6.86 19.49 17.96
CA TRP A 725 8.08 20.11 17.40
C TRP A 725 9.30 20.21 18.35
N SER A 726 9.17 19.77 19.60
CA SER A 726 10.18 19.98 20.65
C SER A 726 11.51 19.28 20.39
N TYR A 727 11.51 18.19 19.62
CA TYR A 727 12.72 17.45 19.24
C TYR A 727 13.12 17.63 17.77
N ASP A 728 12.36 18.36 16.95
CA ASP A 728 12.74 18.62 15.56
C ASP A 728 13.92 19.59 15.47
N SER A 729 14.81 19.38 14.50
CA SER A 729 15.91 20.30 14.25
C SER A 729 15.40 21.67 13.78
N PRO A 730 16.10 22.77 14.10
CA PRO A 730 15.66 24.12 13.73
C PRO A 730 15.48 24.24 12.21
N GLU A 731 16.40 23.70 11.41
CA GLU A 731 16.29 23.77 9.95
C GLU A 731 15.14 22.92 9.40
N PHE A 732 14.88 21.73 9.98
CA PHE A 732 13.76 20.91 9.56
C PHE A 732 12.44 21.61 9.93
N ARG A 733 12.33 22.14 11.15
CA ARG A 733 11.15 22.89 11.59
C ARG A 733 10.92 24.16 10.78
N ASN A 734 11.97 24.92 10.47
CA ASN A 734 11.87 26.15 9.70
C ASN A 734 11.46 25.90 8.24
N ALA A 735 11.91 24.78 7.66
CA ALA A 735 11.45 24.34 6.35
C ALA A 735 9.94 23.99 6.34
N HIS A 736 9.35 23.66 7.49
CA HIS A 736 7.91 23.39 7.62
C HIS A 736 7.10 24.58 8.17
N SER A 737 7.73 25.55 8.84
CA SER A 737 7.06 26.72 9.44
C SER A 737 7.00 27.94 8.51
N SER A 738 7.93 28.05 7.55
CA SER A 738 7.89 29.09 6.52
C SER A 738 6.75 28.77 5.55
N LYS A 739 5.59 29.38 5.84
CA LYS A 739 4.33 29.05 5.19
C LYS A 739 4.37 29.13 3.68
N ILE A 740 5.38 29.76 3.07
CA ILE A 740 5.38 30.07 1.64
C ILE A 740 6.80 30.00 1.08
N ASP A 741 6.98 29.20 0.03
CA ASP A 741 8.21 28.94 -0.75
C ASP A 741 9.29 27.98 -0.19
N ALA A 742 9.14 27.36 0.98
CA ALA A 742 10.07 26.30 1.36
C ALA A 742 9.74 24.98 0.64
N GLY A 743 10.68 24.52 -0.20
CA GLY A 743 10.61 23.23 -0.87
C GLY A 743 10.47 22.07 0.12
N LEU A 744 9.98 20.93 -0.35
CA LEU A 744 9.88 19.71 0.45
C LEU A 744 11.26 19.30 0.98
N PRO A 745 11.37 18.86 2.25
CA PRO A 745 12.65 18.41 2.78
C PRO A 745 13.13 17.21 1.97
N SER A 746 14.37 17.27 1.51
CA SER A 746 15.04 16.18 0.83
C SER A 746 15.14 14.95 1.73
N ALA A 747 15.30 13.75 1.14
CA ALA A 747 15.57 12.52 1.89
C ALA A 747 16.71 12.70 2.92
N SER A 748 17.75 13.44 2.53
CA SER A 748 18.88 13.74 3.38
C SER A 748 18.50 14.62 4.58
N GLU A 749 17.60 15.57 4.42
CA GLU A 749 17.12 16.42 5.52
C GLU A 749 16.22 15.65 6.49
N VAL A 750 15.36 14.76 5.98
CA VAL A 750 14.52 13.89 6.82
C VAL A 750 15.38 12.94 7.65
N LEU A 751 16.37 12.27 7.04
CA LEU A 751 17.32 11.39 7.73
C LEU A 751 18.19 12.18 8.72
N SER A 752 18.62 13.39 8.34
CA SER A 752 19.42 14.25 9.21
C SER A 752 18.63 14.74 10.43
N ASN A 753 17.31 14.91 10.32
CA ASN A 753 16.45 15.26 11.44
C ASN A 753 16.33 14.11 12.47
N ASP A 754 16.26 12.85 12.03
CA ASP A 754 16.30 11.70 12.96
C ASP A 754 17.59 11.67 13.79
N ILE A 755 18.72 12.06 13.20
CA ILE A 755 20.02 12.13 13.88
C ILE A 755 20.01 13.24 14.94
N TRP A 756 19.42 14.39 14.62
CA TRP A 756 19.22 15.47 15.59
C TRP A 756 18.35 15.01 16.77
N LYS A 757 17.19 14.39 16.49
CA LYS A 757 16.27 13.86 17.51
C LYS A 757 16.97 12.89 18.46
N LEU A 758 17.75 11.96 17.89
CA LEU A 758 18.53 11.02 18.69
C LEU A 758 19.61 11.74 19.51
N GLY A 759 20.21 12.82 18.98
CA GLY A 759 21.14 13.67 19.71
C GLY A 759 20.51 14.34 20.94
N CYS A 760 19.30 14.89 20.81
CA CYS A 760 18.55 15.44 21.94
C CYS A 760 18.27 14.38 23.01
N VAL A 761 17.82 13.19 22.59
CA VAL A 761 17.62 12.04 23.49
C VAL A 761 18.93 11.67 24.19
N PHE A 762 20.05 11.66 23.47
CA PHE A 762 21.35 11.31 24.05
C PHE A 762 21.82 12.32 25.09
N VAL A 763 21.60 13.62 24.90
CA VAL A 763 21.92 14.62 25.93
C VAL A 763 21.08 14.41 27.19
N GLU A 764 19.79 14.14 27.05
CA GLU A 764 18.94 13.82 28.19
C GLU A 764 19.40 12.51 28.86
N LEU A 765 19.63 11.44 28.11
CA LEU A 765 20.08 10.16 28.64
C LEU A 765 21.43 10.28 29.37
N GLU A 766 22.40 10.97 28.77
CA GLU A 766 23.71 11.22 29.37
C GLU A 766 23.58 12.05 30.64
N THR A 767 22.72 13.08 30.63
CA THR A 767 22.41 13.88 31.82
C THR A 767 21.81 13.04 32.93
N PHE A 768 20.85 12.15 32.60
CA PHE A 768 20.26 11.25 33.57
C PHE A 768 21.32 10.34 34.21
N LEU A 769 22.25 9.81 33.42
CA LEU A 769 23.31 8.92 33.90
C LEU A 769 24.40 9.65 34.68
N ALA A 770 24.78 10.86 34.26
CA ALA A 770 25.87 11.62 34.85
C ALA A 770 25.44 12.47 36.06
N LEU A 771 24.17 12.86 36.17
CA LEU A 771 23.70 13.87 37.13
C LEU A 771 22.50 13.41 37.96
N ASN A 772 22.68 12.35 38.76
CA ASN A 772 21.69 11.89 39.75
C ASN A 772 20.28 11.64 39.18
N GLY A 773 20.17 11.04 37.99
CA GLY A 773 18.90 10.60 37.43
C GLY A 773 17.95 11.76 37.04
N SER A 774 16.67 11.64 37.41
CA SER A 774 15.61 12.60 37.06
C SER A 774 15.85 14.02 37.57
N ALA A 775 16.58 14.15 38.69
CA ALA A 775 16.98 15.46 39.20
C ALA A 775 17.94 16.19 38.25
N GLY A 776 18.83 15.46 37.58
CA GLY A 776 19.71 16.00 36.55
C GLY A 776 18.95 16.48 35.33
N ILE A 777 17.96 15.72 34.87
CA ILE A 777 17.07 16.12 33.77
C ILE A 777 16.34 17.42 34.10
N THR A 778 15.83 17.54 35.32
CA THR A 778 15.15 18.76 35.79
C THR A 778 16.10 19.96 35.71
N LYS A 779 17.34 19.81 36.20
CA LYS A 779 18.36 20.86 36.13
C LYS A 779 18.74 21.23 34.69
N LEU A 780 18.89 20.24 33.79
CA LEU A 780 19.13 20.50 32.37
C LEU A 780 17.99 21.35 31.79
N ARG A 781 16.75 20.96 32.06
CA ARG A 781 15.55 21.63 31.56
C ARG A 781 15.41 23.06 32.09
N GLU A 782 15.68 23.29 33.37
CA GLU A 782 15.77 24.63 33.95
C GLU A 782 16.90 25.46 33.29
N HIS A 783 18.06 24.85 33.08
CA HIS A 783 19.23 25.51 32.48
C HIS A 783 18.99 25.97 31.05
N ILE A 784 18.26 25.21 30.23
CA ILE A 784 17.98 25.56 28.82
C ILE A 784 16.76 26.49 28.64
N THR A 785 15.94 26.70 29.68
CA THR A 785 14.71 27.50 29.64
C THR A 785 14.91 28.94 30.14
N THR A 786 15.94 29.22 30.93
CA THR A 786 16.04 30.45 31.75
C THR A 786 16.64 31.69 31.08
N THR A 787 16.93 31.70 29.77
CA THR A 787 17.64 32.81 29.09
C THR A 787 17.03 33.23 27.75
N VAL A 788 15.77 33.67 27.73
CA VAL A 788 15.29 34.55 26.65
C VAL A 788 15.16 35.97 27.21
N SER A 789 16.12 36.82 26.85
CA SER A 789 16.05 38.26 27.04
C SER A 789 14.87 38.85 26.28
N THR A 790 14.11 39.66 27.02
CA THR A 790 13.23 40.74 26.58
C THR A 790 13.66 41.38 25.24
N GLU A 791 12.86 41.18 24.19
CA GLU A 791 12.42 42.19 23.21
C GLU A 791 11.79 41.48 22.00
N HIS A 792 10.46 41.62 21.87
CA HIS A 792 9.65 41.30 20.68
C HIS A 792 9.37 39.82 20.35
N ALA A 793 8.40 39.23 21.07
CA ALA A 793 7.30 38.50 20.44
C ALA A 793 6.17 38.27 21.45
N GLU A 794 5.05 38.96 21.27
CA GLU A 794 3.77 38.52 21.82
C GLU A 794 3.34 37.26 21.06
N PHE A 795 3.66 36.08 21.60
CA PHE A 795 2.93 34.86 21.28
C PHE A 795 1.99 34.57 22.44
N GLU A 796 0.70 34.44 22.11
CA GLU A 796 -0.32 34.03 23.06
C GLU A 796 0.06 32.68 23.68
N SER A 797 0.24 32.76 24.99
CA SER A 797 0.44 31.69 25.96
C SER A 797 -0.69 30.66 25.86
N ASP A 798 -0.37 29.43 25.44
CA ASP A 798 -1.04 28.22 25.95
C ASP A 798 -0.23 26.90 25.86
N THR A 799 1.08 26.95 25.58
CA THR A 799 1.97 25.79 25.73
C THR A 799 2.99 26.04 26.85
N PHE A 800 2.68 25.51 28.02
CA PHE A 800 3.63 25.36 29.13
C PHE A 800 4.95 24.72 28.60
N GLU A 801 6.07 25.42 28.86
CA GLU A 801 7.47 24.94 28.84
C GLU A 801 8.22 24.85 27.49
N ASP A 802 8.99 25.90 27.14
CA ASP A 802 9.93 25.91 26.01
C ASP A 802 11.23 25.14 26.31
N PHE A 803 11.14 23.81 26.36
CA PHE A 803 12.29 22.90 26.53
C PHE A 803 13.08 22.61 25.24
N ARG A 804 13.04 23.50 24.25
CA ARG A 804 13.77 23.27 23.00
C ARG A 804 15.28 23.33 23.21
N PHE A 805 15.98 22.46 22.48
CA PHE A 805 17.45 22.41 22.43
C PHE A 805 18.05 23.51 21.55
N ASP A 806 17.22 24.22 20.80
CA ASP A 806 17.62 25.22 19.80
C ASP A 806 16.91 26.57 20.03
N ASP A 807 17.50 27.64 19.50
CA ASP A 807 16.98 29.02 19.56
C ASP A 807 16.10 29.41 18.36
N GLY A 808 15.77 28.43 17.49
CA GLY A 808 15.11 28.65 16.21
C GLY A 808 16.07 28.55 15.01
N GLU A 809 17.37 28.74 15.20
CA GLU A 809 18.35 28.67 14.10
C GLU A 809 19.47 27.66 14.36
N ARG A 810 19.88 27.53 15.62
CA ARG A 810 21.01 26.70 16.04
C ARG A 810 20.79 26.15 17.43
N VAL A 811 21.60 25.16 17.81
CA VAL A 811 21.65 24.66 19.19
C VAL A 811 21.94 25.81 20.17
N LYS A 812 21.19 25.87 21.27
CA LYS A 812 21.36 26.88 22.33
C LYS A 812 22.78 26.83 22.90
N PRO A 813 23.46 27.97 23.13
CA PRO A 813 24.75 28.01 23.82
C PRO A 813 24.75 27.30 25.17
N GLU A 814 23.62 27.33 25.88
CA GLU A 814 23.36 26.66 27.16
C GLU A 814 23.44 25.14 27.02
N VAL A 815 22.85 24.58 25.96
CA VAL A 815 22.96 23.14 25.64
C VAL A 815 24.41 22.77 25.37
N MET A 816 25.13 23.57 24.56
CA MET A 816 26.53 23.29 24.26
C MET A 816 27.43 23.45 25.50
N ASN A 817 27.14 24.43 26.36
CA ASN A 817 27.81 24.59 27.65
C ASN A 817 27.58 23.37 28.54
N TRP A 818 26.35 22.86 28.58
CA TRP A 818 26.00 21.66 29.31
C TRP A 818 26.80 20.44 28.84
N ILE A 819 26.84 20.21 27.53
CA ILE A 819 27.57 19.10 26.89
C ILE A 819 29.10 19.23 27.07
N GLN A 820 29.65 20.44 26.97
CA GLN A 820 31.10 20.65 26.93
C GLN A 820 31.73 20.91 28.30
N LYS A 821 30.96 21.35 29.29
CA LYS A 821 31.47 21.73 30.61
C LYS A 821 30.78 21.00 31.73
N VAL A 822 29.45 21.01 31.77
CA VAL A 822 28.71 20.46 32.91
C VAL A 822 28.85 18.94 32.94
N LEU A 823 28.49 18.22 31.87
CA LEU A 823 28.57 16.75 31.84
C LEU A 823 30.02 16.22 31.99
N PRO A 824 31.03 16.76 31.28
CA PRO A 824 32.42 16.31 31.41
C PRO A 824 33.03 16.53 32.80
N SER A 825 32.53 17.52 33.55
CA SER A 825 32.97 17.74 34.94
C SER A 825 32.37 16.74 35.93
N ASN A 826 31.35 15.97 35.52
CA ASN A 826 30.62 15.04 36.38
C ASN A 826 30.81 13.56 36.00
N HIS A 827 31.17 13.25 34.74
CA HIS A 827 31.41 11.87 34.32
C HIS A 827 32.42 11.75 33.18
N GLU A 828 33.33 10.77 33.25
CA GLU A 828 34.43 10.60 32.29
C GLU A 828 33.95 10.29 30.86
N TRP A 829 32.90 9.48 30.72
CA TRP A 829 32.33 9.16 29.39
C TRP A 829 31.82 10.41 28.67
N ALA A 830 31.41 11.45 29.41
CA ALA A 830 30.94 12.68 28.80
C ALA A 830 32.04 13.47 28.08
N ILE A 831 33.31 13.24 28.45
CA ILE A 831 34.46 13.77 27.71
C ILE A 831 34.49 13.21 26.29
N GLN A 832 34.16 11.93 26.11
CA GLN A 832 34.20 11.25 24.81
C GLN A 832 32.93 11.47 23.99
N LEU A 833 31.76 11.55 24.64
CA LEU A 833 30.48 11.78 23.97
C LEU A 833 30.29 13.22 23.51
N GLY A 834 30.82 14.21 24.25
CA GLY A 834 30.62 15.63 23.95
C GLY A 834 30.94 16.05 22.49
N PRO A 835 32.09 15.65 21.90
CA PRO A 835 32.38 15.92 20.49
C PRO A 835 31.41 15.27 19.52
N ILE A 836 30.91 14.07 19.83
CA ILE A 836 29.95 13.34 19.00
C ILE A 836 28.59 14.03 19.06
N LEU A 837 28.11 14.40 20.25
CA LEU A 837 26.86 15.13 20.45
C LEU A 837 26.90 16.50 19.77
N GLY A 838 28.04 17.19 19.82
CA GLY A 838 28.24 18.43 19.07
C GLY A 838 28.12 18.24 17.55
N LYS A 839 28.40 17.03 17.02
CA LYS A 839 28.21 16.68 15.60
C LYS A 839 26.82 16.15 15.26
N MET A 840 26.04 15.74 16.26
CA MET A 840 24.62 15.40 16.08
C MET A 840 23.74 16.66 16.13
N LEU A 841 24.11 17.63 17.00
CA LEU A 841 23.36 18.87 17.25
C LEU A 841 23.91 20.10 16.53
N CYS A 842 24.76 19.93 15.51
CA CYS A 842 25.14 21.03 14.60
C CYS A 842 24.16 21.12 13.42
N GLY A 843 24.29 22.18 12.60
CA GLY A 843 23.46 22.35 11.41
C GLY A 843 23.59 21.21 10.40
N SER A 844 22.54 20.96 9.61
CA SER A 844 22.39 19.79 8.73
C SER A 844 23.58 19.53 7.80
N SER A 845 24.25 20.57 7.30
CA SER A 845 25.41 20.47 6.40
C SER A 845 26.69 19.95 7.08
N GLN A 846 26.79 20.06 8.40
CA GLN A 846 27.94 19.60 9.19
C GLN A 846 27.61 18.38 10.06
N ARG A 847 26.33 17.97 10.08
CA ARG A 847 25.84 16.87 10.90
C ARG A 847 26.40 15.55 10.41
N TRP A 848 26.88 14.72 11.34
CA TRP A 848 27.36 13.38 10.99
C TRP A 848 26.21 12.49 10.54
N SER A 849 26.47 11.58 9.60
CA SER A 849 25.53 10.52 9.25
C SER A 849 25.40 9.49 10.38
N ALA A 850 24.32 8.72 10.41
CA ALA A 850 24.09 7.69 11.43
C ALA A 850 25.29 6.72 11.56
N ARG A 851 25.86 6.27 10.42
CA ARG A 851 27.05 5.41 10.41
C ARG A 851 28.30 6.08 10.97
N THR A 852 28.45 7.38 10.76
CA THR A 852 29.58 8.14 11.31
C THR A 852 29.43 8.32 12.81
N VAL A 853 28.22 8.62 13.29
CA VAL A 853 27.89 8.66 14.72
C VAL A 853 28.17 7.30 15.38
N TYR A 854 27.65 6.21 14.81
CA TYR A 854 27.88 4.85 15.31
C TYR A 854 29.38 4.50 15.40
N ARG A 855 30.15 4.80 14.35
CA ARG A 855 31.62 4.59 14.36
C ARG A 855 32.35 5.51 15.35
N GLY A 856 31.82 6.70 15.62
CA GLY A 856 32.35 7.60 16.64
C GLY A 856 32.14 7.00 18.02
N LEU A 857 30.92 6.52 18.30
CA LEU A 857 30.55 5.90 19.57
C LEU A 857 31.31 4.59 19.84
N LEU A 858 31.61 3.80 18.80
CA LEU A 858 32.47 2.61 18.91
C LEU A 858 33.92 2.91 19.29
N LYS A 859 34.39 4.14 19.01
CA LYS A 859 35.77 4.56 19.28
C LYS A 859 35.91 5.30 20.60
N ALA A 860 34.86 6.01 21.01
CA ALA A 860 34.70 6.62 22.31
C ALA A 860 34.60 5.54 23.39
#